data_AF-A0A066WK75-F1
#
_entry.id   AF-A0A066WK75-F1
#
_cell.length_a   1.000
_cell.length_b   1.000
_cell.length_c   1.000
_cell.angle_alpha   90.00
_cell.angle_beta   90.00
_cell.angle_gamma   90.00
#
_symmetry.space_group_name_H-M   'P 1'
#
loop_
_entity.id
_entity.type
_entity.pdbx_description
1 polymer ?
#
loop_
_entity_poly.entity_id
_entity_poly.type
_entity_poly.pdbx_seq_one_letter_code
_entity_poly.pdbx_strand_id
1 'polypeptide(L)'
;MKFSHSLQFNSVPDWADKYIAYSNLKKSIYNLEKDAVDGQTPAGGLGTYRDLRDDIENESAALLSGEQRSDTDPIFLPLLDKELRKIVQFYESKEKQIYADVARIEEDLERAENEEMVLESEYDLSDDDDADDDVDPSAAIVQGGMMQKGSRWRRTSLDAVVKDPAQYNEASRWQRQIHNSDSEPRQSVTRRGGVEGGDVLGEGLSTGTLSRRRSNSASSWQPNPRWNFFRPRPARKHSVGLFGGGDQQQSSSRLRSDSETTSSALGEAKSINIWTADNDYAIDVRITFKRRITEIFVALSELQQFVTLNQTGMKKILKKYDKITSSSLKDRYLEDVVGQQYPFRRATQAQQTNKINRIVACYAKVVTGGDAALALQQLKTHLREQVVWQRNTVWREMIGIERRAQGATLERSVMGAGKMGPGGKPERPTKLCGVTLPSWLGLPTLQLVGAFAALVLLLKAPSLRLFGRIEEQNCLALLVFCTILWATEVIPLFVTSFMVPLLVVTLQVARTDDIEDRRMTASETAKWIFLQMFAPNMCLLLGGFTLAAALSKYGIDKILAIKVLRMAGTRPSMVLLAHMAVACFASMWISNVAAPVLMYSLIQPILRTLPPKSTYASALIMGIALASNIGGQTSPIASPQNLIALQYMDESVGWLQWFAITIPVSGCSLLVIWVVLLWVYGSGRGVSIRRISESNDSFSGLQYFISGVTVATILLWCFEKKLERVLGDMGVAAIIPIIMFFGTGILSKEDFNNFLHTVLFLAMGGIALGKAVTSSGLLESLDEVIQGLVKNLPLWQVLASLLVVSLVIATFISHTIAAVLLVPIAAQVGDSLSTPHPRLLIMATTLAASAAMGLPVSGFPNMTASSQEDSVGERYLTVKDFIKSGVLASVLCTAIIGTIGVVIMLALGL
;
A
#
# COMPACT_ATOMS: atom_id res chain seq x y z
N MET A 1 -22.33 -14.27 -15.12
CA MET A 1 -21.76 -12.90 -15.14
C MET A 1 -22.63 -12.00 -16.00
N LYS A 2 -22.85 -10.73 -15.61
CA LYS A 2 -23.40 -9.68 -16.50
C LYS A 2 -22.35 -9.35 -17.59
N PHE A 3 -22.75 -9.04 -18.82
CA PHE A 3 -21.80 -8.95 -19.95
C PHE A 3 -20.75 -7.83 -19.78
N SER A 4 -21.05 -6.74 -19.07
CA SER A 4 -20.07 -5.70 -18.73
C SER A 4 -18.86 -6.26 -17.96
N HIS A 5 -19.11 -6.99 -16.85
CA HIS A 5 -18.05 -7.65 -16.07
C HIS A 5 -17.36 -8.75 -16.90
N SER A 6 -18.10 -9.44 -17.78
CA SER A 6 -17.52 -10.43 -18.70
C SER A 6 -16.63 -9.80 -19.77
N LEU A 7 -16.85 -8.54 -20.15
CA LEU A 7 -15.99 -7.81 -21.08
C LEU A 7 -14.72 -7.36 -20.34
N GLN A 8 -14.87 -6.71 -19.17
CA GLN A 8 -13.75 -6.29 -18.32
C GLN A 8 -12.84 -7.47 -17.92
N PHE A 9 -13.41 -8.62 -17.53
CA PHE A 9 -12.64 -9.81 -17.16
C PHE A 9 -11.94 -10.51 -18.35
N ASN A 10 -12.18 -10.09 -19.59
CA ASN A 10 -11.52 -10.62 -20.79
C ASN A 10 -10.83 -9.54 -21.64
N SER A 11 -10.85 -8.28 -21.22
CA SER A 11 -10.04 -7.22 -21.83
C SER A 11 -8.60 -7.30 -21.34
N VAL A 12 -7.64 -7.08 -22.25
CA VAL A 12 -6.26 -6.76 -21.88
C VAL A 12 -6.28 -5.49 -21.00
N PRO A 13 -5.63 -5.46 -19.82
CA PRO A 13 -5.74 -4.35 -18.87
C PRO A 13 -5.39 -3.00 -19.52
N ASP A 14 -4.23 -2.95 -20.17
CA ASP A 14 -3.65 -1.78 -20.83
C ASP A 14 -4.54 -1.21 -21.95
N TRP A 15 -5.50 -2.00 -22.44
CA TRP A 15 -6.39 -1.65 -23.56
C TRP A 15 -7.84 -1.44 -23.10
N ALA A 16 -8.15 -1.52 -21.80
CA ALA A 16 -9.52 -1.53 -21.27
C ALA A 16 -10.41 -0.40 -21.82
N ASP A 17 -9.91 0.84 -21.82
CA ASP A 17 -10.64 2.03 -22.33
C ASP A 17 -10.89 2.01 -23.85
N LYS A 18 -10.15 1.19 -24.59
CA LYS A 18 -10.21 1.06 -26.05
C LYS A 18 -11.30 0.07 -26.50
N TYR A 19 -11.74 -0.82 -25.60
CA TYR A 19 -12.92 -1.65 -25.83
C TYR A 19 -14.21 -0.81 -25.83
N ILE A 20 -15.29 -1.36 -26.38
CA ILE A 20 -16.63 -0.77 -26.36
C ILE A 20 -17.10 -0.46 -24.92
N ALA A 21 -17.52 0.78 -24.68
CA ALA A 21 -18.03 1.30 -23.41
C ALA A 21 -19.46 0.79 -23.12
N TYR A 22 -19.65 -0.53 -23.11
CA TYR A 22 -20.93 -1.22 -23.05
C TYR A 22 -21.81 -0.74 -21.89
N SER A 23 -21.23 -0.45 -20.72
CA SER A 23 -21.97 0.07 -19.56
C SER A 23 -22.53 1.47 -19.76
N ASN A 24 -21.84 2.32 -20.53
CA ASN A 24 -22.29 3.70 -20.81
C ASN A 24 -23.35 3.69 -21.91
N LEU A 25 -23.11 2.97 -23.01
CA LEU A 25 -24.13 2.74 -24.04
C LEU A 25 -25.39 2.07 -23.44
N LYS A 26 -25.24 1.10 -22.51
CA LYS A 26 -26.38 0.52 -21.79
C LYS A 26 -27.19 1.62 -21.12
N LYS A 27 -26.57 2.50 -20.32
CA LYS A 27 -27.27 3.61 -19.64
C LYS A 27 -28.00 4.52 -20.63
N SER A 28 -27.37 4.91 -21.73
CA SER A 28 -28.02 5.73 -22.76
C SER A 28 -29.31 5.10 -23.30
N ILE A 29 -29.36 3.77 -23.46
CA ILE A 29 -30.59 3.07 -23.90
C ILE A 29 -31.70 3.15 -22.83
N TYR A 30 -31.37 2.99 -21.54
CA TYR A 30 -32.36 3.12 -20.46
C TYR A 30 -32.82 4.56 -20.23
N ASN A 31 -31.97 5.55 -20.50
CA ASN A 31 -32.39 6.95 -20.51
C ASN A 31 -33.40 7.19 -21.65
N LEU A 32 -33.11 6.74 -22.88
CA LEU A 32 -34.03 6.86 -24.01
C LEU A 32 -35.36 6.10 -23.79
N GLU A 33 -35.33 4.96 -23.09
CA GLU A 33 -36.52 4.21 -22.64
C GLU A 33 -37.34 5.05 -21.66
N LYS A 34 -36.69 5.71 -20.69
CA LYS A 34 -37.37 6.58 -19.72
C LYS A 34 -37.93 7.85 -20.38
N ASP A 35 -37.15 8.53 -21.21
CA ASP A 35 -37.53 9.79 -21.86
C ASP A 35 -38.76 9.56 -22.78
N ALA A 36 -38.85 8.39 -23.41
CA ALA A 36 -40.01 7.97 -24.20
C ALA A 36 -41.27 7.65 -23.36
N VAL A 37 -41.12 7.24 -22.10
CA VAL A 37 -42.24 6.98 -21.17
C VAL A 37 -42.73 8.29 -20.53
N ASP A 38 -41.81 9.13 -20.02
CA ASP A 38 -42.15 10.42 -19.42
C ASP A 38 -42.87 11.34 -20.44
N GLY A 39 -42.49 11.25 -21.73
CA GLY A 39 -43.09 12.00 -22.83
C GLY A 39 -44.56 11.69 -23.16
N GLN A 40 -45.14 10.60 -22.63
CA GLN A 40 -46.55 10.23 -22.88
C GLN A 40 -47.56 10.81 -21.86
N THR A 41 -47.11 11.56 -20.85
CA THR A 41 -47.97 12.06 -19.77
C THR A 41 -48.34 13.55 -19.97
N PRO A 42 -49.63 13.92 -20.11
CA PRO A 42 -50.03 15.32 -20.24
C PRO A 42 -49.89 16.09 -18.92
N ALA A 43 -49.07 17.14 -18.95
CA ALA A 43 -48.90 18.25 -18.00
C ALA A 43 -49.58 18.16 -16.61
N GLY A 44 -48.81 17.79 -15.58
CA GLY A 44 -49.18 18.07 -14.18
C GLY A 44 -48.38 17.33 -13.11
N GLY A 45 -47.44 18.02 -12.44
CA GLY A 45 -46.79 17.49 -11.23
C GLY A 45 -45.38 18.02 -10.98
N LEU A 46 -45.15 18.67 -9.83
CA LEU A 46 -43.82 19.13 -9.41
C LEU A 46 -43.04 17.96 -8.78
N GLY A 47 -42.15 17.32 -9.55
CA GLY A 47 -41.46 16.07 -9.16
C GLY A 47 -40.01 16.26 -8.71
N THR A 48 -39.70 15.86 -7.47
CA THR A 48 -38.40 16.07 -6.80
C THR A 48 -37.23 15.32 -7.45
N TYR A 49 -36.06 15.96 -7.55
CA TYR A 49 -34.78 15.30 -7.86
C TYR A 49 -34.51 14.16 -6.86
N ARG A 50 -34.12 12.96 -7.35
CA ARG A 50 -33.74 11.80 -6.53
C ARG A 50 -32.66 10.95 -7.22
N ASP A 51 -31.80 10.29 -6.43
CA ASP A 51 -30.54 9.68 -6.89
C ASP A 51 -30.66 8.65 -8.04
N LEU A 52 -30.06 8.98 -9.20
CA LEU A 52 -29.86 8.08 -10.34
C LEU A 52 -28.67 7.12 -10.12
N ARG A 53 -28.81 6.15 -9.19
CA ARG A 53 -27.76 5.15 -8.93
C ARG A 53 -28.18 3.69 -8.74
N ASP A 54 -29.47 3.39 -8.65
CA ASP A 54 -29.97 2.08 -8.21
C ASP A 54 -30.54 1.18 -9.33
N ASP A 55 -30.50 1.61 -10.60
CA ASP A 55 -31.12 0.93 -11.76
C ASP A 55 -30.33 -0.31 -12.26
N ILE A 56 -29.98 -1.19 -11.32
CA ILE A 56 -29.28 -2.47 -11.51
C ILE A 56 -30.18 -3.67 -11.15
N GLU A 57 -31.29 -3.44 -10.45
CA GLU A 57 -32.19 -4.46 -9.88
C GLU A 57 -33.66 -4.25 -10.26
N ASN A 58 -33.97 -4.38 -11.55
CA ASN A 58 -35.28 -4.86 -12.01
C ASN A 58 -35.17 -5.45 -13.43
N GLU A 59 -35.42 -6.74 -13.60
CA GLU A 59 -35.51 -7.41 -14.90
C GLU A 59 -36.84 -8.18 -15.04
N SER A 60 -37.96 -7.50 -14.76
CA SER A 60 -39.30 -8.07 -14.91
C SER A 60 -40.38 -7.01 -15.23
N ALA A 61 -41.16 -7.30 -16.28
CA ALA A 61 -42.47 -6.72 -16.65
C ALA A 61 -42.57 -5.23 -17.05
N ALA A 62 -42.70 -5.01 -18.37
CA ALA A 62 -43.76 -4.22 -18.99
C ALA A 62 -44.10 -4.85 -20.37
N LEU A 63 -45.34 -4.71 -20.85
CA LEU A 63 -45.83 -5.34 -22.09
C LEU A 63 -47.02 -4.54 -22.64
N LEU A 64 -47.08 -4.30 -23.96
CA LEU A 64 -47.99 -3.36 -24.66
C LEU A 64 -47.64 -1.89 -24.34
N SER A 65 -47.54 -0.96 -25.28
CA SER A 65 -48.34 -0.72 -26.49
C SER A 65 -47.51 -0.59 -27.79
N GLY A 66 -48.15 -0.28 -28.92
CA GLY A 66 -47.50 -0.19 -30.24
C GLY A 66 -47.55 1.21 -30.89
N GLU A 67 -46.79 1.34 -31.98
CA GLU A 67 -46.94 2.33 -33.05
C GLU A 67 -46.72 3.82 -32.75
N GLN A 68 -45.56 4.16 -32.17
CA GLN A 68 -44.80 5.37 -32.56
C GLN A 68 -43.33 4.98 -32.77
N ARG A 69 -42.68 5.54 -33.81
CA ARG A 69 -41.39 5.04 -34.35
C ARG A 69 -40.37 6.16 -34.65
N SER A 70 -39.10 5.78 -34.66
CA SER A 70 -37.89 6.42 -35.23
C SER A 70 -37.16 7.61 -34.55
N ASP A 71 -37.69 8.31 -33.54
CA ASP A 71 -36.97 9.49 -32.99
C ASP A 71 -35.77 9.20 -32.05
N THR A 72 -35.50 7.94 -31.68
CA THR A 72 -34.39 7.57 -30.77
C THR A 72 -33.04 7.34 -31.49
N ASP A 73 -33.07 7.02 -32.78
CA ASP A 73 -31.89 6.73 -33.61
C ASP A 73 -30.85 7.87 -33.68
N PRO A 74 -31.22 9.17 -33.88
CA PRO A 74 -30.23 10.26 -34.00
C PRO A 74 -29.45 10.53 -32.70
N ILE A 75 -29.91 10.04 -31.54
CA ILE A 75 -29.20 10.18 -30.26
C ILE A 75 -28.26 8.98 -30.03
N PHE A 76 -28.70 7.76 -30.37
CA PHE A 76 -27.92 6.55 -30.12
C PHE A 76 -26.81 6.31 -31.15
N LEU A 77 -27.06 6.56 -32.44
CA LEU A 77 -26.10 6.31 -33.51
C LEU A 77 -24.77 7.07 -33.36
N PRO A 78 -24.74 8.40 -33.08
CA PRO A 78 -23.48 9.13 -32.94
C PRO A 78 -22.60 8.64 -31.77
N LEU A 79 -23.21 8.09 -30.71
CA LEU A 79 -22.50 7.48 -29.59
C LEU A 79 -21.89 6.13 -29.99
N LEU A 80 -22.62 5.34 -30.78
CA LEU A 80 -22.15 4.05 -31.30
C LEU A 80 -21.01 4.24 -32.33
N ASP A 81 -21.16 5.22 -33.24
CA ASP A 81 -20.13 5.57 -34.23
C ASP A 81 -18.87 6.17 -33.61
N LYS A 82 -19.00 6.85 -32.46
CA LYS A 82 -17.85 7.33 -31.68
C LYS A 82 -17.05 6.16 -31.10
N GLU A 83 -17.75 5.18 -30.52
CA GLU A 83 -17.12 3.96 -29.98
C GLU A 83 -16.54 3.07 -31.09
N LEU A 84 -17.21 2.94 -32.24
CA LEU A 84 -16.71 2.22 -33.40
C LEU A 84 -15.42 2.84 -33.95
N ARG A 85 -15.38 4.17 -34.15
CA ARG A 85 -14.16 4.88 -34.60
C ARG A 85 -12.99 4.72 -33.62
N LYS A 86 -13.25 4.79 -32.31
CA LYS A 86 -12.24 4.54 -31.26
C LYS A 86 -11.60 3.15 -31.39
N ILE A 87 -12.43 2.13 -31.63
CA ILE A 87 -11.99 0.73 -31.80
C ILE A 87 -11.16 0.56 -33.08
N VAL A 88 -11.59 1.16 -34.19
CA VAL A 88 -10.89 1.09 -35.49
C VAL A 88 -9.52 1.78 -35.44
N GLN A 89 -9.46 3.03 -34.97
CA GLN A 89 -8.21 3.79 -34.86
C GLN A 89 -7.17 3.10 -33.96
N PHE A 90 -7.62 2.48 -32.85
CA PHE A 90 -6.74 1.73 -31.97
C PHE A 90 -6.22 0.44 -32.64
N TYR A 91 -7.09 -0.30 -33.35
CA TYR A 91 -6.68 -1.49 -34.09
C TYR A 91 -5.62 -1.17 -35.15
N GLU A 92 -5.86 -0.16 -36.01
CA GLU A 92 -4.94 0.23 -37.08
C GLU A 92 -3.57 0.66 -36.53
N SER A 93 -3.56 1.41 -35.43
CA SER A 93 -2.34 1.82 -34.72
C SER A 93 -1.55 0.62 -34.18
N LYS A 94 -2.22 -0.32 -33.49
CA LYS A 94 -1.57 -1.49 -32.89
C LYS A 94 -1.20 -2.58 -33.89
N GLU A 95 -1.99 -2.79 -34.94
CA GLU A 95 -1.65 -3.71 -36.03
C GLU A 95 -0.37 -3.24 -36.73
N LYS A 96 -0.27 -1.93 -37.06
CA LYS A 96 0.94 -1.36 -37.67
C LYS A 96 2.18 -1.51 -36.78
N GLN A 97 2.05 -1.34 -35.47
CA GLN A 97 3.13 -1.59 -34.52
C GLN A 97 3.55 -3.06 -34.55
N ILE A 98 2.62 -3.98 -34.30
CA ILE A 98 2.90 -5.41 -34.16
C ILE A 98 3.41 -6.02 -35.47
N TYR A 99 2.89 -5.62 -36.64
CA TYR A 99 3.41 -6.10 -37.92
C TYR A 99 4.82 -5.56 -38.26
N ALA A 100 5.19 -4.38 -37.79
CA ALA A 100 6.57 -3.90 -37.90
C ALA A 100 7.52 -4.73 -37.02
N ASP A 101 7.10 -5.10 -35.81
CA ASP A 101 7.88 -5.95 -34.91
C ASP A 101 7.96 -7.41 -35.39
N VAL A 102 6.91 -7.92 -36.06
CA VAL A 102 6.97 -9.20 -36.80
C VAL A 102 7.97 -9.11 -37.96
N ALA A 103 7.95 -8.04 -38.77
CA ALA A 103 8.88 -7.90 -39.88
C ALA A 103 10.35 -7.80 -39.40
N ARG A 104 10.60 -7.07 -38.30
CA ARG A 104 11.91 -6.99 -37.65
C ARG A 104 12.41 -8.34 -37.14
N ILE A 105 11.56 -9.13 -36.48
CA ILE A 105 11.99 -10.43 -35.97
C ILE A 105 12.16 -11.48 -37.07
N GLU A 106 11.55 -11.28 -38.24
CA GLU A 106 11.83 -12.05 -39.44
C GLU A 106 13.21 -11.65 -40.01
N GLU A 107 13.50 -10.34 -40.19
CA GLU A 107 14.83 -9.85 -40.65
C GLU A 107 15.98 -10.19 -39.70
N ASP A 108 15.80 -10.06 -38.38
CA ASP A 108 16.82 -10.39 -37.38
C ASP A 108 17.20 -11.87 -37.40
N LEU A 109 16.24 -12.75 -37.74
CA LEU A 109 16.41 -14.20 -37.75
C LEU A 109 17.08 -14.66 -39.06
N GLU A 110 16.72 -14.03 -40.19
CA GLU A 110 17.45 -14.16 -41.46
C GLU A 110 18.89 -13.62 -41.32
N ARG A 111 19.11 -12.51 -40.60
CA ARG A 111 20.45 -11.98 -40.33
C ARG A 111 21.31 -12.95 -39.51
N ALA A 112 20.76 -13.52 -38.43
CA ALA A 112 21.49 -14.45 -37.56
C ALA A 112 21.97 -15.70 -38.31
N GLU A 113 21.23 -16.16 -39.32
CA GLU A 113 21.63 -17.30 -40.16
C GLU A 113 22.64 -16.91 -41.26
N ASN A 114 22.55 -15.70 -41.81
CA ASN A 114 23.53 -15.21 -42.78
C ASN A 114 24.89 -14.88 -42.12
N GLU A 115 24.91 -14.43 -40.86
CA GLU A 115 26.15 -14.17 -40.11
C GLU A 115 26.90 -15.48 -39.74
N GLU A 116 26.19 -16.61 -39.65
CA GLU A 116 26.78 -17.95 -39.54
C GLU A 116 27.42 -18.41 -40.87
N MET A 117 26.72 -18.21 -41.99
CA MET A 117 27.19 -18.57 -43.34
C MET A 117 28.44 -17.78 -43.78
N VAL A 118 28.59 -16.52 -43.35
CA VAL A 118 29.80 -15.73 -43.61
C VAL A 118 31.00 -16.30 -42.84
N LEU A 119 30.81 -16.68 -41.57
CA LEU A 119 31.89 -17.26 -40.76
C LEU A 119 32.35 -18.61 -41.32
N GLU A 120 31.46 -19.50 -41.76
CA GLU A 120 31.88 -20.75 -42.46
C GLU A 120 32.74 -20.42 -43.70
N SER A 121 32.38 -19.40 -44.48
CA SER A 121 33.13 -19.03 -45.69
C SER A 121 34.49 -18.36 -45.44
N GLU A 122 34.74 -17.82 -44.24
CA GLU A 122 35.99 -17.14 -43.89
C GLU A 122 37.04 -18.10 -43.31
N TYR A 123 36.64 -19.29 -42.82
CA TYR A 123 37.55 -20.36 -42.42
C TYR A 123 37.99 -21.28 -43.58
N ASP A 124 37.19 -21.38 -44.66
CA ASP A 124 37.48 -22.23 -45.83
C ASP A 124 38.48 -21.59 -46.83
N LEU A 125 39.08 -20.45 -46.48
CA LEU A 125 39.95 -19.62 -47.35
C LEU A 125 41.29 -19.22 -46.71
N SER A 126 41.73 -19.88 -45.64
CA SER A 126 42.96 -19.53 -44.91
C SER A 126 43.91 -20.70 -44.62
N ASP A 127 44.09 -21.59 -45.60
CA ASP A 127 45.23 -22.53 -45.68
C ASP A 127 46.03 -22.20 -46.96
N ASP A 128 46.99 -21.26 -46.86
CA ASP A 128 48.20 -21.16 -47.71
C ASP A 128 49.14 -20.04 -47.17
N ASP A 129 50.41 -20.42 -46.95
CA ASP A 129 51.69 -19.68 -46.90
C ASP A 129 51.89 -18.34 -46.12
N ASP A 130 52.61 -18.47 -44.99
CA ASP A 130 53.88 -17.82 -44.61
C ASP A 130 54.15 -16.28 -44.69
N ALA A 131 54.40 -15.75 -43.48
CA ALA A 131 55.61 -15.01 -43.03
C ALA A 131 55.97 -13.55 -43.49
N ASP A 132 56.10 -12.71 -42.45
CA ASP A 132 57.13 -11.68 -42.19
C ASP A 132 57.14 -10.26 -42.86
N ASP A 133 57.72 -9.34 -42.08
CA ASP A 133 58.31 -8.01 -42.34
C ASP A 133 57.48 -6.79 -42.84
N ASP A 134 56.99 -6.02 -41.86
CA ASP A 134 57.41 -4.63 -41.52
C ASP A 134 57.24 -3.39 -42.45
N VAL A 135 57.24 -2.23 -41.77
CA VAL A 135 57.45 -0.82 -42.22
C VAL A 135 56.20 0.09 -42.41
N ASP A 136 56.28 1.26 -41.74
CA ASP A 136 55.30 2.37 -41.65
C ASP A 136 55.68 3.53 -42.64
N PRO A 137 55.09 4.74 -42.63
CA PRO A 137 53.97 5.11 -43.51
C PRO A 137 54.29 6.24 -44.51
N SER A 138 53.21 6.74 -45.12
CA SER A 138 53.00 8.10 -45.68
C SER A 138 53.20 8.31 -47.19
N ALA A 139 52.07 8.63 -47.84
CA ALA A 139 52.00 9.38 -49.10
C ALA A 139 50.66 10.14 -49.14
N ALA A 140 50.63 11.30 -49.80
CA ALA A 140 49.54 12.28 -49.66
C ALA A 140 48.71 12.46 -50.95
N ILE A 141 47.41 12.73 -50.76
CA ILE A 141 46.53 13.65 -51.55
C ILE A 141 46.52 13.52 -53.10
N VAL A 142 45.33 13.34 -53.70
CA VAL A 142 44.78 14.24 -54.75
C VAL A 142 43.30 13.92 -55.12
N GLN A 143 42.50 15.00 -55.20
CA GLN A 143 41.18 15.27 -55.83
C GLN A 143 40.28 14.15 -56.40
N GLY A 144 38.96 14.28 -56.13
CA GLY A 144 37.95 14.24 -57.21
C GLY A 144 36.50 13.85 -56.87
N GLY A 145 35.55 14.80 -56.98
CA GLY A 145 34.11 14.49 -57.18
C GLY A 145 33.16 14.68 -55.99
N MET A 146 32.07 15.43 -56.19
CA MET A 146 31.01 15.68 -55.21
C MET A 146 29.75 14.84 -55.48
N MET A 147 29.16 14.22 -54.45
CA MET A 147 27.71 14.36 -54.21
C MET A 147 27.32 14.03 -52.76
N GLN A 148 26.17 14.54 -52.32
CA GLN A 148 25.84 14.70 -50.90
C GLN A 148 24.60 13.87 -50.50
N LYS A 149 24.72 13.02 -49.47
CA LYS A 149 23.59 12.39 -48.74
C LYS A 149 23.88 12.32 -47.23
N GLY A 150 22.81 12.34 -46.44
CA GLY A 150 22.85 12.79 -45.04
C GLY A 150 23.37 11.82 -43.98
N SER A 151 23.93 12.41 -42.90
CA SER A 151 24.09 11.90 -41.54
C SER A 151 23.99 10.38 -41.31
N ARG A 152 25.09 9.67 -41.59
CA ARG A 152 25.33 8.29 -41.12
C ARG A 152 25.70 8.34 -39.63
N TRP A 153 24.73 8.14 -38.73
CA TRP A 153 25.04 7.97 -37.30
C TRP A 153 26.00 6.78 -37.13
N ARG A 154 27.04 6.96 -36.31
CA ARG A 154 28.12 5.96 -36.17
C ARG A 154 27.59 4.71 -35.47
N ARG A 155 27.99 3.53 -35.97
CA ARG A 155 27.95 2.28 -35.21
C ARG A 155 28.84 2.43 -33.97
N THR A 156 28.31 2.19 -32.79
CA THR A 156 29.12 1.76 -31.64
C THR A 156 29.36 0.26 -31.80
N SER A 157 30.58 -0.23 -31.56
CA SER A 157 30.92 -1.66 -31.71
C SER A 157 30.25 -2.52 -30.64
N LEU A 158 29.77 -3.71 -31.02
CA LEU A 158 29.14 -4.65 -30.08
C LEU A 158 30.11 -5.10 -28.97
N ASP A 159 31.42 -5.18 -29.26
CA ASP A 159 32.46 -5.56 -28.29
C ASP A 159 32.44 -4.75 -26.99
N ALA A 160 32.00 -3.49 -27.04
CA ALA A 160 31.90 -2.64 -25.86
C ALA A 160 30.82 -3.12 -24.87
N VAL A 161 29.80 -3.84 -25.35
CA VAL A 161 28.68 -4.38 -24.56
C VAL A 161 29.03 -5.75 -23.95
N VAL A 162 29.96 -6.49 -24.56
CA VAL A 162 30.27 -7.89 -24.21
C VAL A 162 31.12 -8.01 -22.93
N LYS A 163 31.84 -6.96 -22.51
CA LYS A 163 32.86 -7.04 -21.45
C LYS A 163 32.41 -6.63 -20.03
N ASP A 164 31.19 -6.11 -19.84
CA ASP A 164 30.72 -5.66 -18.52
C ASP A 164 29.34 -6.23 -18.11
N PRO A 165 29.29 -7.22 -17.18
CA PRO A 165 28.04 -7.77 -16.65
C PRO A 165 27.12 -6.77 -15.93
N ALA A 166 27.60 -5.57 -15.58
CA ALA A 166 26.78 -4.54 -14.95
C ALA A 166 25.71 -3.97 -15.90
N GLN A 167 26.07 -3.74 -17.18
CA GLN A 167 25.20 -3.05 -18.14
C GLN A 167 23.99 -3.89 -18.61
N TYR A 168 24.06 -5.21 -18.51
CA TYR A 168 22.92 -6.10 -18.83
C TYR A 168 21.70 -5.82 -17.94
N ASN A 169 21.93 -5.38 -16.69
CA ASN A 169 20.89 -4.93 -15.77
C ASN A 169 20.35 -3.52 -16.06
N GLU A 170 20.84 -2.82 -17.10
CA GLU A 170 20.37 -1.49 -17.50
C GLU A 170 19.48 -1.52 -18.74
N ALA A 171 19.77 -2.39 -19.72
CA ALA A 171 18.83 -2.66 -20.83
C ALA A 171 17.44 -3.10 -20.32
N SER A 172 17.41 -3.87 -19.23
CA SER A 172 16.18 -4.27 -18.52
C SER A 172 15.56 -3.16 -17.64
N ARG A 173 16.26 -2.04 -17.39
CA ARG A 173 15.69 -0.81 -16.79
C ARG A 173 15.07 0.10 -17.84
N TRP A 174 15.69 0.24 -19.03
CA TRP A 174 15.09 0.96 -20.16
C TRP A 174 13.67 0.44 -20.46
N GLN A 175 13.50 -0.89 -20.49
CA GLN A 175 12.18 -1.51 -20.70
C GLN A 175 11.16 -1.26 -19.57
N ARG A 176 11.60 -0.80 -18.37
CA ARG A 176 10.73 -0.35 -17.26
C ARG A 176 10.50 1.17 -17.26
N GLN A 177 11.47 1.97 -17.72
CA GLN A 177 11.33 3.44 -17.78
C GLN A 177 10.48 3.87 -18.98
N ILE A 178 10.64 3.24 -20.14
CA ILE A 178 9.85 3.51 -21.35
C ILE A 178 8.34 3.27 -21.09
N HIS A 179 8.00 2.24 -20.33
CA HIS A 179 6.59 1.95 -19.98
C HIS A 179 5.98 2.94 -18.96
N ASN A 180 6.77 3.90 -18.46
CA ASN A 180 6.35 4.94 -17.52
C ASN A 180 6.48 6.37 -18.11
N SER A 181 6.92 6.52 -19.36
CA SER A 181 7.15 7.82 -20.01
C SER A 181 6.09 8.25 -21.02
N ASP A 182 5.20 7.35 -21.45
CA ASP A 182 4.19 7.60 -22.49
C ASP A 182 2.95 8.35 -21.95
N SER A 183 3.18 9.54 -21.37
CA SER A 183 2.15 10.53 -21.06
C SER A 183 2.64 11.93 -21.43
N GLU A 184 2.12 12.50 -22.53
CA GLU A 184 2.60 13.77 -23.11
C GLU A 184 2.47 14.98 -22.16
N PRO A 185 3.57 15.71 -21.88
CA PRO A 185 3.51 17.09 -21.44
C PRO A 185 3.25 18.01 -22.64
N ARG A 186 2.33 18.98 -22.50
CA ARG A 186 2.06 19.97 -23.56
C ARG A 186 3.24 20.94 -23.74
N GLN A 187 3.46 21.38 -24.98
CA GLN A 187 4.59 22.22 -25.40
C GLN A 187 4.60 23.64 -24.79
N SER A 188 5.78 24.16 -24.47
CA SER A 188 6.02 25.61 -24.29
C SER A 188 7.47 26.05 -24.64
N VAL A 189 7.66 26.42 -25.91
CA VAL A 189 8.56 27.50 -26.42
C VAL A 189 9.93 27.77 -25.74
N THR A 190 10.98 27.15 -26.30
CA THR A 190 12.37 27.64 -26.56
C THR A 190 13.03 28.78 -25.76
N ARG A 191 14.28 28.56 -25.29
CA ARG A 191 15.48 29.36 -25.69
C ARG A 191 16.85 28.66 -25.42
N ARG A 192 17.96 29.29 -25.85
CA ARG A 192 19.33 28.71 -26.09
C ARG A 192 20.34 28.82 -24.93
N GLY A 193 21.38 27.96 -24.99
CA GLY A 193 22.69 27.99 -24.27
C GLY A 193 23.04 26.58 -23.75
N GLY A 194 24.22 25.96 -23.86
CA GLY A 194 25.62 26.41 -24.05
C GLY A 194 26.41 26.18 -22.73
N VAL A 195 27.66 25.68 -22.65
CA VAL A 195 28.72 25.28 -23.61
C VAL A 195 29.79 24.40 -22.88
N GLU A 196 30.51 23.51 -23.60
CA GLU A 196 31.86 22.86 -23.35
C GLU A 196 32.31 22.18 -22.02
N GLY A 197 33.20 21.17 -22.13
CA GLY A 197 34.48 21.17 -21.37
C GLY A 197 35.05 19.93 -20.62
N GLY A 198 35.68 18.95 -21.31
CA GLY A 198 36.87 18.12 -20.87
C GLY A 198 36.87 17.26 -19.57
N ASP A 199 37.89 16.42 -19.26
CA ASP A 199 38.89 15.70 -20.08
C ASP A 199 39.69 14.60 -19.28
N VAL A 200 40.49 13.75 -19.97
CA VAL A 200 41.75 13.04 -19.52
C VAL A 200 41.76 11.83 -18.52
N LEU A 201 42.22 10.65 -19.04
CA LEU A 201 43.14 9.54 -18.55
C LEU A 201 43.09 8.94 -17.10
N GLY A 202 43.51 7.68 -16.79
CA GLY A 202 43.97 6.51 -17.58
C GLY A 202 44.58 5.30 -16.76
N GLU A 203 44.59 4.08 -17.36
CA GLU A 203 45.42 2.83 -17.13
C GLU A 203 45.52 2.03 -15.78
N GLY A 204 45.79 0.69 -15.87
CA GLY A 204 46.40 -0.13 -14.76
C GLY A 204 46.07 -1.65 -14.59
N LEU A 205 46.87 -2.56 -15.17
CA LEU A 205 46.87 -4.07 -15.16
C LEU A 205 47.25 -4.77 -13.79
N SER A 206 47.26 -6.12 -13.53
CA SER A 206 46.70 -7.41 -14.09
C SER A 206 47.10 -8.68 -13.24
N THR A 207 46.77 -9.93 -13.70
CA THR A 207 47.16 -11.31 -13.20
C THR A 207 46.51 -11.84 -11.88
N GLY A 208 46.44 -13.15 -11.51
CA GLY A 208 46.78 -14.49 -12.11
C GLY A 208 46.97 -15.59 -11.02
N THR A 209 47.03 -16.94 -11.19
CA THR A 209 46.59 -17.93 -12.24
C THR A 209 46.68 -19.42 -11.73
N LEU A 210 45.91 -20.39 -12.32
CA LEU A 210 46.21 -21.85 -12.54
C LEU A 210 46.18 -22.99 -11.44
N SER A 211 45.51 -24.14 -11.76
CA SER A 211 46.10 -25.52 -11.97
C SER A 211 45.50 -26.83 -11.31
N ARG A 212 45.01 -27.76 -12.17
CA ARG A 212 45.26 -29.25 -12.31
C ARG A 212 44.79 -30.42 -11.38
N ARG A 213 44.04 -31.36 -12.04
CA ARG A 213 44.23 -32.85 -12.24
C ARG A 213 43.81 -33.98 -11.25
N ARG A 214 43.06 -34.98 -11.80
CA ARG A 214 43.08 -36.48 -11.66
C ARG A 214 42.81 -37.13 -10.26
N SER A 215 42.35 -38.40 -10.10
CA SER A 215 41.70 -39.40 -10.99
C SER A 215 41.21 -40.69 -10.25
N ASN A 216 40.19 -41.36 -10.81
CA ASN A 216 39.91 -42.83 -10.84
C ASN A 216 39.40 -43.66 -9.63
N SER A 217 38.65 -44.72 -10.01
CA SER A 217 38.39 -46.02 -9.36
C SER A 217 37.19 -46.18 -8.38
N ALA A 218 36.74 -47.44 -8.20
CA ALA A 218 35.40 -47.79 -7.70
C ALA A 218 35.30 -49.22 -7.12
N SER A 219 34.33 -49.48 -6.22
CA SER A 219 33.53 -50.74 -6.15
C SER A 219 32.51 -50.81 -4.99
N SER A 220 31.22 -50.75 -5.33
CA SER A 220 30.06 -51.58 -4.89
C SER A 220 29.80 -52.11 -3.44
N TRP A 221 28.48 -52.21 -3.16
CA TRP A 221 27.74 -52.98 -2.11
C TRP A 221 27.43 -52.34 -0.73
N GLN A 222 26.44 -52.95 -0.05
CA GLN A 222 25.51 -52.40 0.97
C GLN A 222 25.63 -53.14 2.33
N PRO A 223 24.89 -52.84 3.44
CA PRO A 223 23.83 -51.82 3.65
C PRO A 223 23.94 -50.94 4.94
N ASN A 224 22.95 -50.06 5.13
CA ASN A 224 22.68 -49.20 6.31
C ASN A 224 22.26 -50.02 7.56
N PRO A 225 22.27 -49.48 8.83
CA PRO A 225 21.72 -48.15 9.17
C PRO A 225 22.34 -47.36 10.37
N ARG A 226 21.67 -46.22 10.68
CA ARG A 226 21.81 -45.28 11.82
C ARG A 226 22.90 -44.20 11.68
N TRP A 227 22.42 -42.95 11.64
CA TRP A 227 23.21 -41.72 11.48
C TRP A 227 22.92 -40.74 12.62
N ASN A 228 23.96 -40.08 13.15
CA ASN A 228 23.84 -38.86 13.94
C ASN A 228 24.23 -37.65 13.07
N PHE A 229 23.57 -36.50 13.28
CA PHE A 229 23.65 -35.34 12.37
C PHE A 229 24.13 -34.07 13.09
N PHE A 230 25.15 -33.41 12.54
CA PHE A 230 25.33 -31.96 12.69
C PHE A 230 26.16 -31.36 11.55
N ARG A 231 25.83 -30.10 11.20
CA ARG A 231 26.56 -29.16 10.32
C ARG A 231 26.53 -29.45 8.79
N PRO A 232 26.71 -28.41 7.95
CA PRO A 232 25.72 -28.14 6.89
C PRO A 232 26.18 -28.38 5.45
N ARG A 233 25.19 -28.44 4.53
CA ARG A 233 25.35 -28.26 3.07
C ARG A 233 24.34 -27.23 2.54
N PRO A 234 24.65 -26.50 1.45
CA PRO A 234 23.73 -25.56 0.83
C PRO A 234 22.56 -26.28 0.12
N ALA A 235 21.39 -25.64 0.07
CA ALA A 235 20.16 -26.22 -0.46
C ALA A 235 20.05 -26.04 -1.99
N ARG A 236 19.90 -27.14 -2.73
CA ARG A 236 19.39 -27.13 -4.12
C ARG A 236 17.91 -26.73 -4.12
N LYS A 237 17.45 -26.12 -5.22
CA LYS A 237 16.01 -26.00 -5.52
C LYS A 237 15.42 -27.40 -5.74
N HIS A 238 14.22 -27.64 -5.22
CA HIS A 238 13.46 -28.86 -5.53
C HIS A 238 12.89 -28.81 -6.94
N SER A 239 12.94 -29.94 -7.64
CA SER A 239 11.95 -30.29 -8.65
C SER A 239 10.94 -31.28 -8.06
N VAL A 240 9.67 -31.08 -8.40
CA VAL A 240 8.57 -32.03 -8.27
C VAL A 240 7.79 -31.87 -9.57
N GLY A 241 7.44 -32.91 -10.33
CA GLY A 241 7.58 -34.34 -10.09
C GLY A 241 6.26 -35.01 -10.45
N LEU A 242 6.20 -35.72 -11.59
CA LEU A 242 4.96 -36.29 -12.09
C LEU A 242 5.20 -37.57 -12.92
N PHE A 243 4.68 -38.66 -12.39
CA PHE A 243 4.30 -39.95 -12.98
C PHE A 243 4.62 -40.24 -14.46
N GLY A 244 5.34 -41.36 -14.66
CA GLY A 244 5.20 -42.25 -15.81
C GLY A 244 5.15 -43.70 -15.30
N GLY A 245 4.16 -44.48 -15.75
CA GLY A 245 3.99 -45.90 -15.37
C GLY A 245 4.82 -46.85 -16.23
N GLY A 246 4.95 -48.11 -15.79
CA GLY A 246 5.81 -49.10 -16.44
C GLY A 246 5.15 -49.98 -17.52
N ASP A 247 6.05 -50.59 -18.30
CA ASP A 247 6.01 -51.95 -18.88
C ASP A 247 4.85 -52.44 -19.76
N GLN A 248 5.16 -52.63 -21.05
CA GLN A 248 5.09 -53.92 -21.79
C GLN A 248 5.96 -53.79 -23.08
N GLN A 249 6.87 -54.74 -23.42
CA GLN A 249 6.68 -55.93 -24.27
C GLN A 249 6.12 -55.62 -25.68
N GLN A 250 6.59 -56.12 -26.84
CA GLN A 250 7.66 -57.08 -27.29
C GLN A 250 7.84 -56.89 -28.85
N SER A 251 8.86 -57.35 -29.61
CA SER A 251 10.20 -57.90 -29.34
C SER A 251 11.06 -58.11 -30.62
N SER A 252 12.40 -57.96 -30.48
CA SER A 252 13.50 -58.73 -31.13
C SER A 252 13.73 -58.84 -32.66
N SER A 253 14.87 -58.31 -33.11
CA SER A 253 15.94 -58.98 -33.93
C SER A 253 17.21 -58.09 -33.86
N ARG A 254 18.46 -58.56 -33.60
CA ARG A 254 19.37 -59.47 -34.35
C ARG A 254 19.67 -58.93 -35.77
N LEU A 255 20.91 -58.68 -36.22
CA LEU A 255 22.24 -59.23 -35.88
C LEU A 255 23.41 -58.19 -35.95
N ARG A 256 24.65 -58.64 -35.65
CA ARG A 256 25.95 -58.00 -35.97
C ARG A 256 26.41 -58.31 -37.40
N SER A 257 27.17 -57.40 -38.02
CA SER A 257 28.42 -57.72 -38.75
C SER A 257 29.18 -56.44 -39.12
N ASP A 258 30.48 -56.40 -38.86
CA ASP A 258 31.38 -55.37 -39.40
C ASP A 258 31.85 -55.77 -40.81
N SER A 259 31.96 -54.80 -41.74
CA SER A 259 32.71 -54.95 -42.99
C SER A 259 33.04 -53.58 -43.61
N GLU A 260 34.32 -53.24 -43.69
CA GLU A 260 34.78 -52.08 -44.46
C GLU A 260 34.80 -52.41 -45.96
N THR A 261 34.21 -51.56 -46.79
CA THR A 261 34.53 -51.45 -48.22
C THR A 261 34.33 -50.02 -48.71
N THR A 262 35.36 -49.44 -49.29
CA THR A 262 35.38 -48.05 -49.81
C THR A 262 34.97 -47.96 -51.28
N SER A 263 33.90 -47.22 -51.60
CA SER A 263 33.68 -46.71 -52.97
C SER A 263 32.70 -45.52 -53.05
N SER A 264 33.24 -44.31 -53.15
CA SER A 264 32.74 -43.16 -53.93
C SER A 264 31.22 -42.98 -54.17
N ALA A 265 30.58 -42.08 -53.42
CA ALA A 265 29.72 -40.99 -53.95
C ALA A 265 29.27 -40.04 -52.81
N LEU A 266 28.91 -38.79 -53.16
CA LEU A 266 28.55 -37.71 -52.24
C LEU A 266 27.49 -38.11 -51.19
N GLY A 267 27.75 -37.80 -49.92
CA GLY A 267 26.78 -37.84 -48.83
C GLY A 267 26.80 -36.50 -48.07
N GLU A 268 25.62 -35.98 -47.71
CA GLU A 268 25.46 -34.60 -47.24
C GLU A 268 26.19 -34.31 -45.92
N ALA A 269 27.10 -33.33 -45.94
CA ALA A 269 27.57 -32.67 -44.72
C ALA A 269 26.38 -31.92 -44.10
N LYS A 270 25.88 -32.44 -42.98
CA LYS A 270 24.73 -31.86 -42.30
C LYS A 270 25.18 -30.66 -41.48
N SER A 271 25.07 -29.46 -42.07
CA SER A 271 25.58 -28.22 -41.49
C SER A 271 25.14 -28.03 -40.04
N ILE A 272 26.10 -27.63 -39.21
CA ILE A 272 25.83 -27.17 -37.87
C ILE A 272 25.11 -25.82 -38.02
N ASN A 273 24.07 -25.60 -37.23
CA ASN A 273 23.20 -24.45 -37.37
C ASN A 273 23.03 -23.80 -36.00
N ILE A 274 22.94 -22.47 -35.94
CA ILE A 274 22.90 -21.72 -34.67
C ILE A 274 21.73 -22.15 -33.78
N TRP A 275 20.66 -22.68 -34.37
CA TRP A 275 19.51 -23.22 -33.64
C TRP A 275 19.76 -24.63 -33.03
N THR A 276 20.74 -25.38 -33.53
CA THR A 276 21.09 -26.75 -33.05
C THR A 276 22.43 -26.85 -32.32
N ALA A 277 23.32 -25.87 -32.42
CA ALA A 277 24.61 -25.85 -31.72
C ALA A 277 24.47 -25.73 -30.18
N ASP A 278 25.32 -26.40 -29.40
CA ASP A 278 25.27 -26.41 -27.92
C ASP A 278 26.27 -25.44 -27.24
N ASN A 279 26.68 -24.38 -27.94
CA ASN A 279 27.54 -23.32 -27.38
C ASN A 279 26.73 -22.32 -26.52
N ASP A 280 27.31 -21.77 -25.46
CA ASP A 280 26.67 -20.81 -24.55
C ASP A 280 26.10 -19.59 -25.31
N TYR A 281 26.83 -19.09 -26.31
CA TYR A 281 26.36 -18.02 -27.21
C TYR A 281 25.06 -18.41 -27.95
N ALA A 282 25.02 -19.60 -28.54
CA ALA A 282 23.84 -20.12 -29.23
C ALA A 282 22.66 -20.38 -28.27
N ILE A 283 22.93 -20.70 -27.00
CA ILE A 283 21.91 -20.81 -25.94
C ILE A 283 21.30 -19.44 -25.63
N ASP A 284 22.11 -18.40 -25.38
CA ASP A 284 21.62 -17.06 -25.06
C ASP A 284 20.90 -16.38 -26.25
N VAL A 285 21.38 -16.58 -27.47
CA VAL A 285 20.68 -16.16 -28.71
C VAL A 285 19.31 -16.83 -28.81
N ARG A 286 19.23 -18.17 -28.64
CA ARG A 286 17.94 -18.90 -28.64
C ARG A 286 17.00 -18.42 -27.54
N ILE A 287 17.49 -18.15 -26.32
CA ILE A 287 16.68 -17.62 -25.22
C ILE A 287 16.11 -16.24 -25.58
N THR A 288 16.94 -15.37 -26.19
CA THR A 288 16.55 -14.01 -26.58
C THR A 288 15.49 -14.01 -27.68
N PHE A 289 15.69 -14.79 -28.75
CA PHE A 289 14.67 -14.95 -29.80
C PHE A 289 13.41 -15.62 -29.26
N LYS A 290 13.52 -16.71 -28.49
CA LYS A 290 12.37 -17.40 -27.87
C LYS A 290 11.49 -16.43 -27.08
N ARG A 291 12.09 -15.53 -26.29
CA ARG A 291 11.36 -14.50 -25.54
C ARG A 291 10.64 -13.54 -26.48
N ARG A 292 11.35 -12.90 -27.42
CA ARG A 292 10.77 -11.91 -28.36
C ARG A 292 9.64 -12.51 -29.21
N ILE A 293 9.82 -13.73 -29.73
CA ILE A 293 8.81 -14.46 -30.52
C ILE A 293 7.56 -14.76 -29.65
N THR A 294 7.74 -15.11 -28.38
CA THR A 294 6.62 -15.34 -27.44
C THR A 294 5.85 -14.05 -27.15
N GLU A 295 6.55 -12.94 -26.89
CA GLU A 295 5.94 -11.62 -26.65
C GLU A 295 5.09 -11.17 -27.85
N ILE A 296 5.60 -11.32 -29.09
CA ILE A 296 4.89 -11.00 -30.33
C ILE A 296 3.70 -11.95 -30.59
N PHE A 297 3.85 -13.26 -30.34
CA PHE A 297 2.76 -14.22 -30.48
C PHE A 297 1.56 -13.88 -29.57
N VAL A 298 1.84 -13.47 -28.32
CA VAL A 298 0.78 -13.08 -27.40
C VAL A 298 0.13 -11.77 -27.85
N ALA A 299 0.90 -10.75 -28.25
CA ALA A 299 0.35 -9.47 -28.74
C ALA A 299 -0.57 -9.67 -29.97
N LEU A 300 -0.20 -10.53 -30.92
CA LEU A 300 -1.05 -10.91 -32.06
C LEU A 300 -2.34 -11.62 -31.61
N SER A 301 -2.24 -12.53 -30.65
CA SER A 301 -3.36 -13.30 -30.09
C SER A 301 -4.32 -12.44 -29.27
N GLU A 302 -3.80 -11.44 -28.56
CA GLU A 302 -4.56 -10.43 -27.83
C GLU A 302 -5.29 -9.48 -28.80
N LEU A 303 -4.63 -9.03 -29.87
CA LEU A 303 -5.25 -8.22 -30.92
C LEU A 303 -6.40 -8.96 -31.63
N GLN A 304 -6.27 -10.27 -31.84
CA GLN A 304 -7.35 -11.10 -32.40
C GLN A 304 -8.55 -11.17 -31.45
N GLN A 305 -8.29 -11.38 -30.15
CA GLN A 305 -9.33 -11.35 -29.11
C GLN A 305 -10.00 -9.97 -28.99
N PHE A 306 -9.25 -8.87 -29.15
CA PHE A 306 -9.78 -7.50 -29.14
C PHE A 306 -10.86 -7.31 -30.22
N VAL A 307 -10.63 -7.77 -31.46
CA VAL A 307 -11.63 -7.73 -32.54
C VAL A 307 -12.86 -8.58 -32.17
N THR A 308 -12.65 -9.84 -31.75
CA THR A 308 -13.75 -10.77 -31.43
C THR A 308 -14.64 -10.29 -30.28
N LEU A 309 -14.04 -9.73 -29.23
CA LEU A 309 -14.76 -9.20 -28.07
C LEU A 309 -15.55 -7.93 -28.41
N ASN A 310 -14.95 -7.01 -29.17
CA ASN A 310 -15.63 -5.78 -29.59
C ASN A 310 -16.78 -6.05 -30.57
N GLN A 311 -16.60 -6.97 -31.55
CA GLN A 311 -17.69 -7.40 -32.44
C GLN A 311 -18.85 -8.03 -31.64
N THR A 312 -18.52 -8.87 -30.65
CA THR A 312 -19.49 -9.48 -29.73
C THR A 312 -20.22 -8.42 -28.89
N GLY A 313 -19.51 -7.39 -28.43
CA GLY A 313 -20.07 -6.28 -27.67
C GLY A 313 -21.00 -5.41 -28.50
N MET A 314 -20.60 -5.07 -29.73
CA MET A 314 -21.42 -4.31 -30.68
C MET A 314 -22.73 -5.06 -31.01
N LYS A 315 -22.63 -6.37 -31.32
CA LYS A 315 -23.80 -7.24 -31.54
C LYS A 315 -24.72 -7.35 -30.33
N LYS A 316 -24.17 -7.32 -29.10
CA LYS A 316 -24.94 -7.37 -27.85
C LYS A 316 -25.59 -6.04 -27.47
N ILE A 317 -24.96 -4.90 -27.73
CA ILE A 317 -25.56 -3.60 -27.42
C ILE A 317 -26.67 -3.27 -28.43
N LEU A 318 -26.46 -3.54 -29.71
CA LEU A 318 -27.48 -3.43 -30.76
C LEU A 318 -28.68 -4.35 -30.48
N LYS A 319 -28.46 -5.63 -30.11
CA LYS A 319 -29.56 -6.51 -29.69
C LYS A 319 -30.30 -6.01 -28.43
N LYS A 320 -29.67 -5.20 -27.57
CA LYS A 320 -30.34 -4.56 -26.44
C LYS A 320 -31.11 -3.30 -26.85
N TYR A 321 -30.59 -2.51 -27.80
CA TYR A 321 -31.30 -1.39 -28.41
C TYR A 321 -32.58 -1.89 -29.10
N ASP A 322 -32.46 -2.77 -30.09
CA ASP A 322 -33.57 -3.43 -30.80
C ASP A 322 -34.66 -3.95 -29.86
N LYS A 323 -34.28 -4.58 -28.74
CA LYS A 323 -35.24 -5.15 -27.77
C LYS A 323 -35.98 -4.07 -26.96
N ILE A 324 -35.38 -2.92 -26.72
CA ILE A 324 -35.96 -1.85 -25.88
C ILE A 324 -36.73 -0.85 -26.73
N THR A 325 -36.14 -0.34 -27.82
CA THR A 325 -36.77 0.63 -28.73
C THR A 325 -37.67 -0.01 -29.79
N SER A 326 -37.79 -1.35 -29.81
CA SER A 326 -38.51 -2.14 -30.83
C SER A 326 -38.05 -1.86 -32.28
N SER A 327 -36.80 -1.43 -32.45
CA SER A 327 -36.16 -1.20 -33.74
C SER A 327 -35.52 -2.46 -34.33
N SER A 328 -35.22 -2.44 -35.63
CA SER A 328 -34.47 -3.49 -36.35
C SER A 328 -33.06 -3.06 -36.75
N LEU A 329 -32.44 -2.15 -35.99
CA LEU A 329 -31.20 -1.48 -36.34
C LEU A 329 -29.99 -2.42 -36.40
N LYS A 330 -29.95 -3.44 -35.53
CA LYS A 330 -28.78 -4.34 -35.38
C LYS A 330 -28.27 -4.94 -36.67
N ASP A 331 -29.13 -5.56 -37.48
CA ASP A 331 -28.65 -6.36 -38.61
C ASP A 331 -28.14 -5.44 -39.73
N ARG A 332 -28.89 -4.36 -40.01
CA ARG A 332 -28.46 -3.29 -40.91
C ARG A 332 -27.12 -2.68 -40.47
N TYR A 333 -26.98 -2.24 -39.22
CA TYR A 333 -25.74 -1.60 -38.75
C TYR A 333 -24.55 -2.58 -38.68
N LEU A 334 -24.78 -3.87 -38.39
CA LEU A 334 -23.72 -4.87 -38.39
C LEU A 334 -23.20 -5.17 -39.81
N GLU A 335 -24.05 -5.17 -40.82
CA GLU A 335 -23.67 -5.50 -42.20
C GLU A 335 -23.22 -4.27 -43.00
N ASP A 336 -23.99 -3.17 -42.97
CA ASP A 336 -23.67 -1.92 -43.69
C ASP A 336 -22.48 -1.17 -43.08
N VAL A 337 -22.38 -1.12 -41.74
CA VAL A 337 -21.40 -0.23 -41.05
C VAL A 337 -20.25 -1.01 -40.46
N VAL A 338 -20.51 -1.97 -39.56
CA VAL A 338 -19.45 -2.67 -38.80
C VAL A 338 -18.67 -3.63 -39.69
N GLY A 339 -19.35 -4.45 -40.49
CA GLY A 339 -18.71 -5.42 -41.39
C GLY A 339 -17.82 -4.78 -42.46
N GLN A 340 -18.09 -3.53 -42.82
CA GLN A 340 -17.29 -2.77 -43.78
C GLN A 340 -16.03 -2.13 -43.17
N GLN A 341 -15.94 -1.98 -41.84
CA GLN A 341 -14.74 -1.42 -41.21
C GLN A 341 -13.56 -2.39 -41.27
N TYR A 342 -12.37 -1.84 -41.49
CA TYR A 342 -11.14 -2.60 -41.74
C TYR A 342 -10.85 -3.75 -40.73
N PRO A 343 -11.01 -3.60 -39.40
CA PRO A 343 -10.73 -4.68 -38.44
C PRO A 343 -11.68 -5.87 -38.49
N PHE A 344 -12.89 -5.71 -39.03
CA PHE A 344 -13.93 -6.75 -39.03
C PHE A 344 -14.06 -7.47 -40.39
N ARG A 345 -13.32 -7.03 -41.41
CA ARG A 345 -13.27 -7.70 -42.73
C ARG A 345 -12.59 -9.06 -42.62
N ARG A 346 -13.17 -10.08 -43.27
CA ARG A 346 -12.60 -11.45 -43.29
C ARG A 346 -11.19 -11.50 -43.89
N ALA A 347 -10.85 -10.61 -44.83
CA ALA A 347 -9.52 -10.51 -45.40
C ALA A 347 -8.46 -10.13 -44.35
N THR A 348 -8.71 -9.10 -43.54
CA THR A 348 -7.84 -8.65 -42.45
C THR A 348 -7.64 -9.76 -41.41
N GLN A 349 -8.73 -10.45 -41.04
CA GLN A 349 -8.67 -11.58 -40.10
C GLN A 349 -7.86 -12.77 -40.64
N ALA A 350 -7.93 -13.04 -41.94
CA ALA A 350 -7.10 -14.05 -42.60
C ALA A 350 -5.60 -13.63 -42.64
N GLN A 351 -5.31 -12.36 -42.94
CA GLN A 351 -3.96 -11.81 -42.89
C GLN A 351 -3.33 -11.90 -41.50
N GLN A 352 -4.08 -11.53 -40.45
CA GLN A 352 -3.65 -11.65 -39.06
C GLN A 352 -3.36 -13.12 -38.69
N THR A 353 -4.23 -14.05 -39.12
CA THR A 353 -4.05 -15.50 -38.89
C THR A 353 -2.81 -16.03 -39.61
N ASN A 354 -2.52 -15.56 -40.83
CA ASN A 354 -1.30 -15.89 -41.56
C ASN A 354 -0.03 -15.39 -40.82
N LYS A 355 -0.04 -14.14 -40.31
CA LYS A 355 1.08 -13.60 -39.50
C LYS A 355 1.27 -14.34 -38.17
N ILE A 356 0.21 -14.83 -37.53
CA ILE A 356 0.31 -15.75 -36.38
C ILE A 356 1.01 -17.06 -36.78
N ASN A 357 0.61 -17.67 -37.90
CA ASN A 357 1.23 -18.91 -38.38
C ASN A 357 2.72 -18.74 -38.75
N ARG A 358 3.11 -17.59 -39.33
CA ARG A 358 4.52 -17.25 -39.59
C ARG A 358 5.33 -17.18 -38.28
N ILE A 359 4.81 -16.51 -37.26
CA ILE A 359 5.44 -16.45 -35.92
C ILE A 359 5.56 -17.84 -35.26
N VAL A 360 4.59 -18.74 -35.45
CA VAL A 360 4.69 -20.14 -35.00
C VAL A 360 5.79 -20.90 -35.75
N ALA A 361 5.98 -20.66 -37.05
CA ALA A 361 7.08 -21.24 -37.82
C ALA A 361 8.45 -20.72 -37.37
N CYS A 362 8.59 -19.42 -37.08
CA CYS A 362 9.81 -18.84 -36.49
C CYS A 362 10.15 -19.51 -35.15
N TYR A 363 9.15 -19.69 -34.27
CA TYR A 363 9.33 -20.40 -33.00
C TYR A 363 9.75 -21.86 -33.21
N ALA A 364 9.17 -22.53 -34.21
CA ALA A 364 9.49 -23.92 -34.51
C ALA A 364 10.95 -24.09 -34.96
N LYS A 365 11.44 -23.17 -35.80
CA LYS A 365 12.84 -23.13 -36.25
C LYS A 365 13.81 -22.92 -35.08
N VAL A 366 13.54 -21.94 -34.22
CA VAL A 366 14.43 -21.53 -33.11
C VAL A 366 14.41 -22.47 -31.89
N VAL A 367 13.27 -23.11 -31.60
CA VAL A 367 13.02 -23.76 -30.29
C VAL A 367 12.68 -25.25 -30.37
N THR A 368 12.09 -25.74 -31.47
CA THR A 368 11.56 -27.12 -31.54
C THR A 368 12.11 -27.94 -32.71
N GLY A 369 13.21 -27.49 -33.34
CA GLY A 369 13.86 -28.22 -34.43
C GLY A 369 12.98 -28.41 -35.67
N GLY A 370 12.00 -27.54 -35.88
CA GLY A 370 11.03 -27.60 -36.97
C GLY A 370 9.65 -28.15 -36.60
N ASP A 371 9.44 -28.71 -35.40
CA ASP A 371 8.11 -29.19 -34.99
C ASP A 371 7.15 -28.03 -34.68
N ALA A 372 6.35 -27.66 -35.68
CA ALA A 372 5.32 -26.63 -35.59
C ALA A 372 4.15 -26.98 -34.65
N ALA A 373 3.86 -28.26 -34.41
CA ALA A 373 2.78 -28.68 -33.52
C ALA A 373 3.19 -28.49 -32.05
N LEU A 374 4.41 -28.91 -31.70
CA LEU A 374 4.99 -28.73 -30.38
C LEU A 374 5.26 -27.24 -30.08
N ALA A 375 5.72 -26.47 -31.08
CA ALA A 375 5.85 -25.01 -30.99
C ALA A 375 4.50 -24.33 -30.65
N LEU A 376 3.44 -24.68 -31.38
CA LEU A 376 2.09 -24.17 -31.15
C LEU A 376 1.56 -24.53 -29.75
N GLN A 377 1.91 -25.72 -29.23
CA GLN A 377 1.54 -26.14 -27.87
C GLN A 377 2.26 -25.35 -26.78
N GLN A 378 3.57 -25.08 -26.94
CA GLN A 378 4.33 -24.25 -25.98
C GLN A 378 3.81 -22.80 -25.97
N LEU A 379 3.65 -22.18 -27.15
CA LEU A 379 3.13 -20.83 -27.29
C LEU A 379 1.71 -20.66 -26.70
N LYS A 380 0.80 -21.62 -26.96
CA LYS A 380 -0.54 -21.64 -26.34
C LYS A 380 -0.51 -21.84 -24.82
N THR A 381 0.55 -22.43 -24.27
CA THR A 381 0.72 -22.60 -22.82
C THR A 381 1.13 -21.27 -22.17
N HIS A 382 2.13 -20.57 -22.71
CA HIS A 382 2.51 -19.23 -22.23
C HIS A 382 1.37 -18.20 -22.38
N LEU A 383 0.64 -18.22 -23.49
CA LEU A 383 -0.57 -17.39 -23.66
C LEU A 383 -1.61 -17.66 -22.55
N ARG A 384 -1.80 -18.92 -22.16
CA ARG A 384 -2.72 -19.28 -21.07
C ARG A 384 -2.23 -18.75 -19.72
N GLU A 385 -0.93 -18.83 -19.44
CA GLU A 385 -0.33 -18.29 -18.21
C GLU A 385 -0.50 -16.76 -18.13
N GLN A 386 -0.22 -16.04 -19.22
CA GLN A 386 -0.38 -14.57 -19.29
C GLN A 386 -1.86 -14.15 -19.13
N VAL A 387 -2.79 -14.82 -19.82
CA VAL A 387 -4.23 -14.55 -19.68
C VAL A 387 -4.75 -14.87 -18.26
N VAL A 388 -4.22 -15.90 -17.60
CA VAL A 388 -4.52 -16.19 -16.18
C VAL A 388 -3.94 -15.11 -15.27
N TRP A 389 -2.74 -14.59 -15.55
CA TRP A 389 -2.15 -13.49 -14.78
C TRP A 389 -2.96 -12.19 -14.93
N GLN A 390 -3.29 -11.79 -16.16
CA GLN A 390 -4.11 -10.60 -16.47
C GLN A 390 -5.51 -10.67 -15.80
N ARG A 391 -6.18 -11.83 -15.87
CA ARG A 391 -7.45 -12.05 -15.17
C ARG A 391 -7.31 -11.88 -13.66
N ASN A 392 -6.19 -12.32 -13.07
CA ASN A 392 -5.92 -12.17 -11.64
C ASN A 392 -5.49 -10.75 -11.23
N THR A 393 -5.03 -9.88 -12.12
CA THR A 393 -4.85 -8.44 -11.83
C THR A 393 -6.19 -7.71 -11.94
N VAL A 394 -6.91 -7.84 -13.06
CA VAL A 394 -8.23 -7.21 -13.25
C VAL A 394 -9.23 -7.61 -12.18
N TRP A 395 -9.26 -8.89 -11.77
CA TRP A 395 -10.16 -9.34 -10.70
C TRP A 395 -9.85 -8.69 -9.35
N ARG A 396 -8.57 -8.49 -9.01
CA ARG A 396 -8.17 -7.79 -7.79
C ARG A 396 -8.49 -6.30 -7.85
N GLU A 397 -8.31 -5.66 -9.00
CA GLU A 397 -8.64 -4.25 -9.20
C GLU A 397 -10.16 -4.02 -9.15
N MET A 398 -10.95 -4.83 -9.88
CA MET A 398 -12.41 -4.74 -9.87
C MET A 398 -12.96 -4.94 -8.45
N ILE A 399 -12.42 -5.89 -7.69
CA ILE A 399 -12.74 -6.09 -6.27
C ILE A 399 -12.32 -4.88 -5.42
N GLY A 400 -11.17 -4.26 -5.67
CA GLY A 400 -10.74 -3.05 -4.97
C GLY A 400 -11.59 -1.81 -5.29
N ILE A 401 -12.19 -1.73 -6.48
CA ILE A 401 -13.17 -0.70 -6.85
C ILE A 401 -14.52 -0.98 -6.18
N GLU A 402 -15.01 -2.22 -6.29
CA GLU A 402 -16.29 -2.66 -5.73
C GLU A 402 -16.32 -2.55 -4.20
N ARG A 403 -15.21 -2.86 -3.52
CA ARG A 403 -15.07 -2.68 -2.06
C ARG A 403 -15.00 -1.22 -1.62
N ARG A 404 -14.26 -0.36 -2.31
CA ARG A 404 -14.28 1.10 -2.04
C ARG A 404 -15.69 1.69 -2.23
N ALA A 405 -16.44 1.20 -3.22
CA ALA A 405 -17.85 1.58 -3.39
C ALA A 405 -18.74 1.03 -2.26
N GLN A 406 -18.50 -0.20 -1.78
CA GLN A 406 -19.23 -0.81 -0.66
C GLN A 406 -18.94 -0.15 0.69
N GLY A 407 -17.70 0.29 0.96
CA GLY A 407 -17.38 1.09 2.15
C GLY A 407 -18.17 2.41 2.17
N ALA A 408 -18.17 3.12 1.03
CA ALA A 408 -18.92 4.38 0.88
C ALA A 408 -20.46 4.22 0.93
N THR A 409 -21.01 3.02 0.71
CA THR A 409 -22.45 2.75 0.96
C THR A 409 -22.72 2.21 2.37
N LEU A 410 -21.76 1.53 3.00
CA LEU A 410 -21.83 1.14 4.41
C LEU A 410 -21.84 2.37 5.33
N GLU A 411 -21.02 3.39 5.05
CA GLU A 411 -21.06 4.68 5.75
C GLU A 411 -22.42 5.39 5.61
N ARG A 412 -23.07 5.30 4.43
CA ARG A 412 -24.44 5.83 4.24
C ARG A 412 -25.48 5.10 5.10
N SER A 413 -25.26 3.82 5.40
CA SER A 413 -26.16 3.02 6.26
C SER A 413 -26.21 3.52 7.72
N VAL A 414 -25.18 4.24 8.18
CA VAL A 414 -25.13 4.83 9.53
C VAL A 414 -26.20 5.91 9.72
N MET A 415 -26.63 6.58 8.64
CA MET A 415 -27.72 7.57 8.67
C MET A 415 -29.11 6.99 8.32
N GLY A 416 -29.36 5.72 8.65
CA GLY A 416 -30.70 5.12 8.67
C GLY A 416 -31.40 4.92 7.31
N ALA A 417 -30.75 5.28 6.21
CA ALA A 417 -31.26 5.09 4.85
C ALA A 417 -31.02 3.65 4.35
N GLY A 418 -31.77 2.70 4.91
CA GLY A 418 -31.62 1.28 4.59
C GLY A 418 -31.92 0.94 3.12
N LYS A 419 -30.89 0.53 2.37
CA LYS A 419 -31.03 -0.27 1.14
C LYS A 419 -30.11 -1.49 1.18
N MET A 420 -30.63 -2.63 0.74
CA MET A 420 -29.91 -3.90 0.73
C MET A 420 -28.75 -3.91 -0.28
N GLY A 421 -27.65 -4.55 0.10
CA GLY A 421 -26.74 -5.15 -0.88
C GLY A 421 -27.23 -6.57 -1.25
N PRO A 422 -27.20 -6.97 -2.53
CA PRO A 422 -27.69 -8.28 -2.97
C PRO A 422 -26.91 -9.43 -2.32
N GLY A 423 -27.59 -10.18 -1.45
CA GLY A 423 -27.02 -11.29 -0.68
C GLY A 423 -26.75 -11.01 0.80
N GLY A 424 -26.98 -9.77 1.28
CA GLY A 424 -26.99 -9.47 2.70
C GLY A 424 -28.15 -10.22 3.41
N LYS A 425 -27.84 -10.96 4.48
CA LYS A 425 -28.88 -11.50 5.37
C LYS A 425 -29.63 -10.30 5.99
N PRO A 426 -30.97 -10.27 6.01
CA PRO A 426 -31.70 -9.15 6.60
C PRO A 426 -31.30 -9.00 8.07
N GLU A 427 -30.99 -7.77 8.47
CA GLU A 427 -30.69 -7.47 9.87
C GLU A 427 -31.90 -7.82 10.73
N ARG A 428 -31.67 -8.53 11.84
CA ARG A 428 -32.75 -8.90 12.75
C ARG A 428 -33.23 -7.62 13.44
N PRO A 429 -34.55 -7.31 13.44
CA PRO A 429 -35.05 -6.11 14.09
C PRO A 429 -34.63 -6.12 15.56
N THR A 430 -34.02 -5.03 16.01
CA THR A 430 -33.47 -4.91 17.37
C THR A 430 -34.63 -5.07 18.36
N LYS A 431 -34.59 -6.14 19.17
CA LYS A 431 -35.58 -6.38 20.22
C LYS A 431 -35.07 -5.78 21.52
N LEU A 432 -35.73 -4.71 21.99
CA LEU A 432 -35.45 -4.11 23.29
C LEU A 432 -36.66 -4.38 24.20
N CYS A 433 -36.43 -5.03 25.35
CA CYS A 433 -37.49 -5.47 26.27
C CYS A 433 -38.69 -6.17 25.59
N GLY A 434 -38.41 -7.02 24.60
CA GLY A 434 -39.43 -7.78 23.84
C GLY A 434 -40.09 -7.02 22.69
N VAL A 435 -40.05 -5.69 22.68
CA VAL A 435 -40.61 -4.84 21.61
C VAL A 435 -39.66 -4.82 20.41
N THR A 436 -40.20 -5.02 19.20
CA THR A 436 -39.48 -4.84 17.94
C THR A 436 -39.44 -3.35 17.58
N LEU A 437 -38.24 -2.77 17.60
CA LEU A 437 -38.04 -1.37 17.23
C LEU A 437 -38.27 -1.14 15.71
N PRO A 438 -38.79 0.03 15.30
CA PRO A 438 -38.86 0.43 13.89
C PRO A 438 -37.47 0.45 13.23
N SER A 439 -37.42 0.24 11.91
CA SER A 439 -36.16 0.18 11.14
C SER A 439 -35.32 1.47 11.18
N TRP A 440 -35.93 2.62 11.49
CA TRP A 440 -35.22 3.89 11.69
C TRP A 440 -34.63 4.06 13.11
N LEU A 441 -35.13 3.29 14.09
CA LEU A 441 -34.70 3.33 15.49
C LEU A 441 -33.75 2.17 15.82
N GLY A 442 -32.68 2.06 15.02
CA GLY A 442 -31.60 1.10 15.24
C GLY A 442 -30.85 1.34 16.56
N LEU A 443 -30.09 0.33 16.98
CA LEU A 443 -29.21 0.41 18.15
C LEU A 443 -28.27 1.65 18.15
N PRO A 444 -27.56 2.01 17.05
CA PRO A 444 -26.76 3.23 17.04
C PRO A 444 -27.61 4.50 17.20
N THR A 445 -28.80 4.57 16.61
CA THR A 445 -29.73 5.70 16.78
C THR A 445 -30.12 5.88 18.25
N LEU A 446 -30.41 4.77 18.95
CA LEU A 446 -30.70 4.78 20.39
C LEU A 446 -29.49 5.18 21.25
N GLN A 447 -28.28 4.75 20.88
CA GLN A 447 -27.05 5.17 21.57
C GLN A 447 -26.75 6.66 21.36
N LEU A 448 -27.01 7.21 20.17
CA LEU A 448 -26.88 8.65 19.89
C LEU A 448 -27.89 9.46 20.72
N VAL A 449 -29.16 9.04 20.74
CA VAL A 449 -30.21 9.66 21.56
C VAL A 449 -29.86 9.55 23.05
N GLY A 450 -29.32 8.43 23.50
CA GLY A 450 -28.83 8.24 24.87
C GLY A 450 -27.68 9.19 25.24
N ALA A 451 -26.72 9.40 24.34
CA ALA A 451 -25.63 10.36 24.54
C ALA A 451 -26.16 11.81 24.64
N PHE A 452 -27.03 12.22 23.72
CA PHE A 452 -27.64 13.56 23.77
C PHE A 452 -28.55 13.74 25.00
N ALA A 453 -29.27 12.70 25.42
CA ALA A 453 -30.04 12.72 26.66
C ALA A 453 -29.14 12.89 27.88
N ALA A 454 -28.00 12.18 27.95
CA ALA A 454 -27.02 12.34 29.03
C ALA A 454 -26.41 13.76 29.06
N LEU A 455 -26.08 14.34 27.90
CA LEU A 455 -25.61 15.73 27.77
C LEU A 455 -26.65 16.72 28.31
N VAL A 456 -27.91 16.63 27.84
CA VAL A 456 -29.00 17.50 28.31
C VAL A 456 -29.26 17.31 29.81
N LEU A 457 -29.20 16.07 30.30
CA LEU A 457 -29.39 15.74 31.71
C LEU A 457 -28.32 16.40 32.59
N LEU A 458 -27.03 16.27 32.24
CA LEU A 458 -25.93 16.89 32.99
C LEU A 458 -25.96 18.43 32.94
N LEU A 459 -26.48 19.03 31.86
CA LEU A 459 -26.63 20.48 31.73
C LEU A 459 -27.87 21.06 32.45
N LYS A 460 -28.95 20.27 32.61
CA LYS A 460 -30.26 20.77 33.06
C LYS A 460 -30.78 20.20 34.38
N ALA A 461 -30.37 18.99 34.79
CA ALA A 461 -30.85 18.39 36.03
C ALA A 461 -30.13 19.02 37.25
N PRO A 462 -30.84 19.71 38.17
CA PRO A 462 -30.21 20.34 39.32
C PRO A 462 -29.61 19.32 40.29
N SER A 463 -30.13 18.10 40.32
CA SER A 463 -29.65 16.96 41.12
C SER A 463 -28.34 16.33 40.62
N LEU A 464 -27.82 16.75 39.46
CA LEU A 464 -26.57 16.24 38.87
C LEU A 464 -25.52 17.35 38.67
N ARG A 465 -25.71 18.51 39.32
CA ARG A 465 -24.67 19.52 39.45
C ARG A 465 -23.66 19.08 40.50
N LEU A 466 -22.47 18.70 40.04
CA LEU A 466 -21.36 18.29 40.91
C LEU A 466 -20.45 19.48 41.25
N PHE A 467 -20.46 20.52 40.42
CA PHE A 467 -19.59 21.69 40.53
C PHE A 467 -20.37 22.99 40.68
N GLY A 468 -19.72 23.99 41.29
CA GLY A 468 -20.32 25.27 41.63
C GLY A 468 -20.36 26.26 40.46
N ARG A 469 -19.29 26.31 39.64
CA ARG A 469 -19.27 27.16 38.44
C ARG A 469 -20.01 26.46 37.30
N ILE A 470 -20.60 27.24 36.39
CA ILE A 470 -21.42 26.69 35.30
C ILE A 470 -20.54 26.23 34.12
N GLU A 471 -19.34 26.76 34.03
CA GLU A 471 -18.26 26.44 33.09
C GLU A 471 -17.74 25.01 33.35
N GLU A 472 -17.43 24.69 34.61
CA GLU A 472 -17.00 23.37 35.09
C GLU A 472 -18.03 22.28 34.78
N GLN A 473 -19.29 22.53 35.14
CA GLN A 473 -20.40 21.60 34.88
C GLN A 473 -20.66 21.42 33.37
N ASN A 474 -20.59 22.50 32.58
CA ASN A 474 -20.72 22.41 31.12
C ASN A 474 -19.55 21.64 30.50
N CYS A 475 -18.33 21.77 31.04
CA CYS A 475 -17.16 21.04 30.62
C CYS A 475 -17.26 19.54 30.94
N LEU A 476 -17.72 19.19 32.14
CA LEU A 476 -17.99 17.80 32.52
C LEU A 476 -19.04 17.17 31.60
N ALA A 477 -20.12 17.88 31.31
CA ALA A 477 -21.18 17.41 30.41
C ALA A 477 -20.65 17.16 28.98
N LEU A 478 -19.80 18.04 28.47
CA LEU A 478 -19.08 17.87 27.20
C LEU A 478 -18.13 16.65 27.22
N LEU A 479 -17.30 16.51 28.25
CA LEU A 479 -16.34 15.42 28.42
C LEU A 479 -17.05 14.06 28.43
N VAL A 480 -18.13 13.93 29.21
CA VAL A 480 -18.94 12.70 29.28
C VAL A 480 -19.59 12.40 27.93
N PHE A 481 -20.12 13.42 27.23
CA PHE A 481 -20.73 13.25 25.91
C PHE A 481 -19.73 12.76 24.85
N CYS A 482 -18.57 13.41 24.72
CA CYS A 482 -17.52 12.98 23.80
C CYS A 482 -16.99 11.58 24.16
N THR A 483 -16.83 11.28 25.45
CA THR A 483 -16.46 9.95 25.95
C THR A 483 -17.45 8.87 25.50
N ILE A 484 -18.76 9.09 25.67
CA ILE A 484 -19.80 8.13 25.24
C ILE A 484 -19.75 7.92 23.72
N LEU A 485 -19.60 8.97 22.92
CA LEU A 485 -19.53 8.86 21.46
C LEU A 485 -18.28 8.11 20.98
N TRP A 486 -17.09 8.42 21.53
CA TRP A 486 -15.86 7.71 21.20
C TRP A 486 -15.85 6.25 21.70
N ALA A 487 -16.48 5.96 22.85
CA ALA A 487 -16.58 4.59 23.38
C ALA A 487 -17.60 3.71 22.65
N THR A 488 -18.63 4.31 22.02
CA THR A 488 -19.68 3.58 21.30
C THR A 488 -19.48 3.48 19.79
N GLU A 489 -18.62 4.33 19.19
CA GLU A 489 -18.33 4.40 17.74
C GLU A 489 -19.58 4.62 16.85
N VAL A 490 -20.63 5.22 17.42
CA VAL A 490 -21.93 5.46 16.76
C VAL A 490 -21.85 6.44 15.59
N ILE A 491 -20.92 7.39 15.68
CA ILE A 491 -20.48 8.25 14.59
C ILE A 491 -18.95 8.11 14.43
N PRO A 492 -18.38 8.38 13.25
CA PRO A 492 -16.94 8.28 13.05
C PRO A 492 -16.16 9.17 14.04
N LEU A 493 -15.06 8.65 14.60
CA LEU A 493 -14.33 9.29 15.72
C LEU A 493 -13.92 10.74 15.42
N PHE A 494 -13.55 11.05 14.17
CA PHE A 494 -13.19 12.40 13.73
C PHE A 494 -14.39 13.37 13.71
N VAL A 495 -15.62 12.89 13.51
CA VAL A 495 -16.84 13.71 13.56
C VAL A 495 -17.12 14.13 15.00
N THR A 496 -16.97 13.22 15.97
CA THR A 496 -16.99 13.56 17.41
C THR A 496 -15.96 14.64 17.73
N SER A 497 -14.74 14.55 17.18
CA SER A 497 -13.70 15.57 17.33
C SER A 497 -14.06 16.92 16.69
N PHE A 498 -14.82 16.96 15.59
CA PHE A 498 -15.38 18.20 15.05
C PHE A 498 -16.52 18.79 15.90
N MET A 499 -17.26 17.96 16.65
CA MET A 499 -18.27 18.44 17.60
C MET A 499 -17.65 19.15 18.82
N VAL A 500 -16.41 18.84 19.19
CA VAL A 500 -15.72 19.45 20.33
C VAL A 500 -15.68 20.99 20.23
N PRO A 501 -15.05 21.64 19.23
CA PRO A 501 -14.99 23.11 19.17
C PRO A 501 -16.38 23.75 19.07
N LEU A 502 -17.34 23.10 18.39
CA LEU A 502 -18.73 23.55 18.33
C LEU A 502 -19.37 23.61 19.73
N LEU A 503 -19.18 22.56 20.54
CA LEU A 503 -19.74 22.47 21.89
C LEU A 503 -18.98 23.36 22.90
N VAL A 504 -17.66 23.47 22.80
CA VAL A 504 -16.84 24.40 23.61
C VAL A 504 -17.32 25.84 23.44
N VAL A 505 -17.62 26.25 22.20
CA VAL A 505 -18.15 27.58 21.89
C VAL A 505 -19.61 27.75 22.32
N THR A 506 -20.50 26.81 21.96
CA THR A 506 -21.95 26.95 22.21
C THR A 506 -22.37 26.72 23.66
N LEU A 507 -21.63 25.92 24.42
CA LEU A 507 -21.79 25.79 25.88
C LEU A 507 -20.93 26.81 26.65
N GLN A 508 -20.16 27.67 25.96
CA GLN A 508 -19.20 28.63 26.50
C GLN A 508 -18.39 28.05 27.67
N VAL A 509 -17.52 27.10 27.35
CA VAL A 509 -16.76 26.30 28.34
C VAL A 509 -15.48 27.01 28.80
N ALA A 510 -14.89 27.84 27.95
CA ALA A 510 -13.62 28.51 28.22
C ALA A 510 -13.74 29.76 29.11
N ARG A 511 -12.70 30.01 29.90
CA ARG A 511 -12.49 31.19 30.76
C ARG A 511 -11.19 31.87 30.34
N THR A 512 -11.11 33.18 30.54
CA THR A 512 -9.90 33.95 30.21
C THR A 512 -8.93 33.92 31.39
N ASP A 513 -7.66 33.63 31.11
CA ASP A 513 -6.54 33.61 32.07
C ASP A 513 -6.17 35.03 32.62
N ASP A 514 -7.09 35.99 32.53
CA ASP A 514 -6.97 37.38 33.00
C ASP A 514 -7.31 37.49 34.51
N ILE A 515 -6.88 38.58 35.15
CA ILE A 515 -7.14 38.90 36.58
C ILE A 515 -8.63 38.85 36.98
N GLU A 516 -9.54 39.03 36.02
CA GLU A 516 -11.00 39.00 36.25
C GLU A 516 -11.60 37.57 36.24
N ASP A 517 -10.83 36.54 35.86
CA ASP A 517 -11.23 35.13 35.81
C ASP A 517 -12.59 34.90 35.08
N ARG A 518 -12.83 35.72 34.06
CA ARG A 518 -14.15 35.85 33.41
C ARG A 518 -14.38 34.79 32.33
N ARG A 519 -15.64 34.39 32.18
CA ARG A 519 -16.07 33.49 31.10
C ARG A 519 -15.84 34.14 29.72
N MET A 520 -15.24 33.42 28.77
CA MET A 520 -15.06 33.91 27.40
C MET A 520 -16.40 34.07 26.67
N THR A 521 -16.52 35.12 25.85
CA THR A 521 -17.62 35.22 24.88
C THR A 521 -17.45 34.18 23.78
N ALA A 522 -18.55 33.76 23.14
CA ALA A 522 -18.50 32.77 22.04
C ALA A 522 -17.53 33.17 20.89
N SER A 523 -17.33 34.48 20.64
CA SER A 523 -16.42 35.00 19.61
C SER A 523 -14.93 34.84 20.01
N GLU A 524 -14.61 35.08 21.28
CA GLU A 524 -13.26 34.87 21.83
C GLU A 524 -12.96 33.36 21.91
N THR A 525 -13.88 32.58 22.48
CA THR A 525 -13.77 31.12 22.59
C THR A 525 -13.52 30.47 21.23
N ALA A 526 -14.20 30.93 20.17
CA ALA A 526 -14.02 30.40 18.82
C ALA A 526 -12.59 30.66 18.28
N LYS A 527 -12.08 31.88 18.42
CA LYS A 527 -10.69 32.21 18.01
C LYS A 527 -9.68 31.39 18.80
N TRP A 528 -9.85 31.32 20.12
CA TRP A 528 -8.96 30.60 21.02
C TRP A 528 -8.94 29.09 20.74
N ILE A 529 -10.11 28.43 20.59
CA ILE A 529 -10.16 26.98 20.40
C ILE A 529 -9.56 26.55 19.05
N PHE A 530 -9.77 27.31 17.98
CA PHE A 530 -9.13 27.01 16.68
C PHE A 530 -7.61 27.24 16.69
N LEU A 531 -7.10 28.19 17.49
CA LEU A 531 -5.65 28.32 17.74
C LEU A 531 -5.10 27.11 18.52
N GLN A 532 -5.81 26.64 19.56
CA GLN A 532 -5.39 25.45 20.32
C GLN A 532 -5.42 24.15 19.48
N MET A 533 -6.33 24.05 18.49
CA MET A 533 -6.39 22.89 17.59
C MET A 533 -5.12 22.73 16.74
N PHE A 534 -4.57 23.82 16.19
CA PHE A 534 -3.37 23.77 15.35
C PHE A 534 -2.06 23.78 16.16
N ALA A 535 -1.99 22.94 17.20
CA ALA A 535 -0.79 22.77 18.02
C ALA A 535 0.37 22.14 17.22
N PRO A 536 1.65 22.37 17.60
CA PRO A 536 2.82 21.86 16.86
C PRO A 536 2.86 20.34 16.64
N ASN A 537 2.23 19.58 17.54
CA ASN A 537 2.01 18.13 17.40
C ASN A 537 1.26 17.73 16.12
N MET A 538 0.45 18.63 15.54
CA MET A 538 -0.22 18.40 14.25
C MET A 538 0.78 18.46 13.08
N CYS A 539 1.76 19.37 13.16
CA CYS A 539 2.85 19.43 12.18
C CYS A 539 3.74 18.18 12.27
N LEU A 540 4.01 17.66 13.48
CA LEU A 540 4.70 16.36 13.67
C LEU A 540 3.97 15.21 12.97
N LEU A 541 2.65 15.09 13.14
CA LEU A 541 1.86 14.08 12.43
C LEU A 541 1.97 14.24 10.91
N LEU A 542 1.85 15.46 10.40
CA LEU A 542 1.91 15.76 8.96
C LEU A 542 3.31 15.48 8.35
N GLY A 543 4.38 15.83 9.06
CA GLY A 543 5.75 15.47 8.69
C GLY A 543 5.99 13.97 8.76
N GLY A 544 5.45 13.29 9.78
CA GLY A 544 5.47 11.83 9.91
C GLY A 544 4.77 11.12 8.74
N PHE A 545 3.56 11.57 8.36
CA PHE A 545 2.86 11.05 7.18
C PHE A 545 3.64 11.30 5.88
N THR A 546 4.29 12.47 5.76
CA THR A 546 5.12 12.84 4.62
C THR A 546 6.35 11.93 4.49
N LEU A 547 7.09 11.70 5.59
CA LEU A 547 8.20 10.75 5.63
C LEU A 547 7.73 9.32 5.30
N ALA A 548 6.61 8.87 5.90
CA ALA A 548 6.06 7.54 5.64
C ALA A 548 5.63 7.34 4.18
N ALA A 549 5.01 8.34 3.55
CA ALA A 549 4.62 8.32 2.15
C ALA A 549 5.85 8.23 1.22
N ALA A 550 6.88 9.05 1.45
CA ALA A 550 8.11 8.99 0.65
C ALA A 550 8.86 7.66 0.81
N LEU A 551 8.96 7.12 2.03
CA LEU A 551 9.58 5.82 2.29
C LEU A 551 8.84 4.67 1.59
N SER A 552 7.50 4.70 1.54
CA SER A 552 6.71 3.63 0.92
C SER A 552 6.62 3.76 -0.61
N LYS A 553 6.43 4.98 -1.14
CA LYS A 553 6.40 5.25 -2.59
C LYS A 553 7.68 4.82 -3.31
N TYR A 554 8.83 4.94 -2.65
CA TYR A 554 10.14 4.55 -3.17
C TYR A 554 10.64 3.19 -2.64
N GLY A 555 9.79 2.42 -1.94
CA GLY A 555 10.06 1.05 -1.50
C GLY A 555 11.17 0.89 -0.46
N ILE A 556 11.56 1.97 0.22
CA ILE A 556 12.59 1.99 1.27
C ILE A 556 12.06 1.31 2.54
N ASP A 557 10.76 1.46 2.82
CA ASP A 557 10.02 0.76 3.87
C ASP A 557 10.21 -0.77 3.80
N LYS A 558 10.09 -1.34 2.61
CA LYS A 558 10.27 -2.78 2.30
C LYS A 558 11.69 -3.25 2.60
N ILE A 559 12.71 -2.43 2.35
CA ILE A 559 14.11 -2.77 2.63
C ILE A 559 14.33 -2.84 4.15
N LEU A 560 13.85 -1.85 4.90
CA LEU A 560 13.89 -1.89 6.38
C LEU A 560 13.07 -3.06 6.94
N ALA A 561 11.86 -3.30 6.43
CA ALA A 561 10.98 -4.40 6.85
C ALA A 561 11.65 -5.77 6.69
N ILE A 562 12.33 -6.01 5.57
CA ILE A 562 13.09 -7.25 5.33
C ILE A 562 14.26 -7.37 6.32
N LYS A 563 14.96 -6.28 6.62
CA LYS A 563 16.08 -6.25 7.58
C LYS A 563 15.61 -6.56 9.02
N VAL A 564 14.48 -6.01 9.45
CA VAL A 564 13.85 -6.32 10.75
C VAL A 564 13.34 -7.76 10.79
N LEU A 565 12.65 -8.22 9.74
CA LEU A 565 12.14 -9.59 9.64
C LEU A 565 13.28 -10.64 9.65
N ARG A 566 14.42 -10.32 9.05
CA ARG A 566 15.63 -11.17 9.07
C ARG A 566 16.21 -11.35 10.48
N MET A 567 16.06 -10.36 11.36
CA MET A 567 16.42 -10.45 12.78
C MET A 567 15.38 -11.23 13.60
N ALA A 568 14.09 -11.07 13.27
CA ALA A 568 12.98 -11.71 13.99
C ALA A 568 12.72 -13.19 13.61
N GLY A 569 13.14 -13.62 12.42
CA GLY A 569 12.92 -14.95 11.90
C GLY A 569 11.50 -15.16 11.33
N THR A 570 11.01 -16.41 11.36
CA THR A 570 9.77 -16.82 10.66
C THR A 570 8.59 -17.14 11.59
N ARG A 571 8.73 -16.98 12.91
CA ARG A 571 7.67 -17.27 13.89
C ARG A 571 6.83 -15.99 14.14
N PRO A 572 5.51 -15.96 13.85
CA PRO A 572 4.71 -14.75 13.99
C PRO A 572 4.79 -14.09 15.38
N SER A 573 4.84 -14.87 16.46
CA SER A 573 5.01 -14.33 17.81
C SER A 573 6.33 -13.56 18.02
N MET A 574 7.43 -13.99 17.41
CA MET A 574 8.72 -13.28 17.49
C MET A 574 8.77 -12.10 16.52
N VAL A 575 8.09 -12.19 15.37
CA VAL A 575 7.94 -11.06 14.44
C VAL A 575 7.11 -9.94 15.06
N LEU A 576 6.05 -10.27 15.80
CA LEU A 576 5.30 -9.32 16.63
C LEU A 576 6.22 -8.64 17.66
N LEU A 577 6.93 -9.43 18.49
CA LEU A 577 7.82 -8.89 19.53
C LEU A 577 8.93 -7.98 18.96
N ALA A 578 9.51 -8.36 17.81
CA ALA A 578 10.55 -7.56 17.16
C ALA A 578 10.01 -6.20 16.67
N HIS A 579 8.84 -6.16 16.05
CA HIS A 579 8.24 -4.88 15.62
C HIS A 579 7.78 -4.04 16.82
N MET A 580 7.29 -4.66 17.89
CA MET A 580 7.01 -3.99 19.17
C MET A 580 8.28 -3.39 19.78
N ALA A 581 9.39 -4.12 19.82
CA ALA A 581 10.66 -3.63 20.35
C ALA A 581 11.24 -2.47 19.52
N VAL A 582 11.19 -2.55 18.19
CA VAL A 582 11.61 -1.46 17.30
C VAL A 582 10.68 -0.24 17.46
N ALA A 583 9.37 -0.42 17.63
CA ALA A 583 8.44 0.67 17.90
C ALA A 583 8.68 1.37 19.24
N CYS A 584 8.88 0.58 20.31
CA CYS A 584 9.24 1.09 21.63
C CYS A 584 10.55 1.88 21.59
N PHE A 585 11.58 1.36 20.91
CA PHE A 585 12.87 2.06 20.76
C PHE A 585 12.78 3.30 19.87
N ALA A 586 12.06 3.27 18.75
CA ALA A 586 11.85 4.45 17.91
C ALA A 586 11.11 5.55 18.67
N SER A 587 10.08 5.19 19.44
CA SER A 587 9.31 6.13 20.25
C SER A 587 10.06 6.66 21.49
N MET A 588 11.16 6.03 21.91
CA MET A 588 12.05 6.48 22.99
C MET A 588 12.97 7.63 22.56
N TRP A 589 13.22 7.81 21.25
CA TRP A 589 14.16 8.81 20.73
C TRP A 589 13.53 9.83 19.77
N ILE A 590 12.40 9.49 19.14
CA ILE A 590 11.63 10.37 18.26
C ILE A 590 10.52 11.04 19.07
N SER A 591 9.35 10.38 19.17
CA SER A 591 8.23 10.76 20.02
C SER A 591 7.15 9.68 19.95
N ASN A 592 6.24 9.67 20.92
CA ASN A 592 4.98 8.91 20.85
C ASN A 592 4.02 9.40 19.74
N VAL A 593 4.30 10.53 19.09
CA VAL A 593 3.50 11.08 17.98
C VAL A 593 3.97 10.54 16.63
N ALA A 594 5.26 10.67 16.32
CA ALA A 594 5.79 10.40 14.97
C ALA A 594 6.28 8.95 14.77
N ALA A 595 6.79 8.30 15.82
CA ALA A 595 7.30 6.92 15.72
C ALA A 595 6.24 5.89 15.27
N PRO A 596 4.97 5.90 15.75
CA PRO A 596 3.95 4.96 15.27
C PRO A 596 3.72 5.07 13.77
N VAL A 597 3.66 6.29 13.22
CA VAL A 597 3.40 6.55 11.80
C VAL A 597 4.48 5.91 10.92
N LEU A 598 5.75 6.05 11.31
CA LEU A 598 6.89 5.40 10.63
C LEU A 598 6.83 3.87 10.80
N MET A 599 6.46 3.35 11.96
CA MET A 599 6.35 1.91 12.18
C MET A 599 5.22 1.25 11.37
N TYR A 600 4.11 1.97 11.11
CA TYR A 600 3.04 1.45 10.26
C TYR A 600 3.43 1.35 8.79
N SER A 601 4.24 2.27 8.24
CA SER A 601 4.78 2.09 6.88
C SER A 601 5.75 0.90 6.82
N LEU A 602 6.61 0.72 7.83
CA LEU A 602 7.50 -0.45 7.90
C LEU A 602 6.76 -1.80 7.95
N ILE A 603 5.55 -1.88 8.50
CA ILE A 603 4.76 -3.13 8.46
C ILE A 603 3.82 -3.26 7.25
N GLN A 604 3.54 -2.20 6.47
CA GLN A 604 2.68 -2.34 5.28
C GLN A 604 3.14 -3.43 4.29
N PRO A 605 4.44 -3.62 4.00
CA PRO A 605 4.93 -4.74 3.20
C PRO A 605 4.57 -6.12 3.77
N ILE A 606 4.46 -6.26 5.10
CA ILE A 606 4.04 -7.50 5.77
C ILE A 606 2.51 -7.63 5.71
N LEU A 607 1.77 -6.57 6.07
CA LEU A 607 0.30 -6.54 6.04
C LEU A 607 -0.26 -6.93 4.66
N ARG A 608 0.32 -6.41 3.57
CA ARG A 608 -0.04 -6.76 2.18
C ARG A 608 0.17 -8.24 1.81
N THR A 609 0.84 -9.04 2.63
CA THR A 609 1.02 -10.49 2.42
C THR A 609 0.10 -11.35 3.30
N LEU A 610 -0.62 -10.76 4.25
CA LEU A 610 -1.58 -11.46 5.10
C LEU A 610 -2.95 -11.57 4.40
N PRO A 611 -3.77 -12.58 4.74
CA PRO A 611 -5.15 -12.61 4.26
C PRO A 611 -5.96 -11.47 4.90
N PRO A 612 -6.95 -10.91 4.18
CA PRO A 612 -7.78 -9.84 4.72
C PRO A 612 -8.55 -10.29 5.96
N LYS A 613 -8.72 -9.38 6.91
CA LYS A 613 -9.27 -9.63 8.26
C LYS A 613 -8.52 -10.70 9.09
N SER A 614 -7.20 -10.84 8.89
CA SER A 614 -6.31 -11.65 9.74
C SER A 614 -6.17 -11.08 11.16
N THR A 615 -6.44 -11.88 12.20
CA THR A 615 -6.26 -11.45 13.61
C THR A 615 -4.81 -11.08 13.93
N TYR A 616 -3.83 -11.66 13.22
CA TYR A 616 -2.42 -11.32 13.38
C TYR A 616 -2.08 -9.93 12.82
N ALA A 617 -2.83 -9.42 11.84
CA ALA A 617 -2.67 -8.04 11.35
C ALA A 617 -3.11 -7.03 12.43
N SER A 618 -4.30 -7.25 13.00
CA SER A 618 -4.81 -6.49 14.16
C SER A 618 -3.84 -6.53 15.34
N ALA A 619 -3.31 -7.72 15.68
CA ALA A 619 -2.32 -7.89 16.75
C ALA A 619 -1.01 -7.11 16.49
N LEU A 620 -0.53 -7.06 15.25
CA LEU A 620 0.69 -6.35 14.88
C LEU A 620 0.53 -4.83 14.97
N ILE A 621 -0.63 -4.31 14.52
CA ILE A 621 -0.96 -2.88 14.58
C ILE A 621 -1.19 -2.45 16.04
N MET A 622 -2.00 -3.20 16.80
CA MET A 622 -2.20 -2.95 18.23
C MET A 622 -0.88 -3.06 19.02
N GLY A 623 -0.02 -4.02 18.67
CA GLY A 623 1.31 -4.17 19.26
C GLY A 623 2.19 -2.93 19.10
N ILE A 624 2.25 -2.35 17.91
CA ILE A 624 2.99 -1.11 17.65
C ILE A 624 2.39 0.08 18.41
N ALA A 625 1.06 0.16 18.50
CA ALA A 625 0.36 1.22 19.23
C ALA A 625 0.75 1.20 20.72
N LEU A 626 0.52 0.07 21.38
CA LEU A 626 0.80 -0.11 22.81
C LEU A 626 2.30 -0.01 23.12
N ALA A 627 3.16 -0.58 22.26
CA ALA A 627 4.61 -0.47 22.42
C ALA A 627 5.15 0.96 22.25
N SER A 628 4.55 1.78 21.38
CA SER A 628 4.95 3.18 21.24
C SER A 628 4.53 4.03 22.45
N ASN A 629 3.36 3.78 23.07
CA ASN A 629 3.01 4.45 24.33
C ASN A 629 4.04 4.15 25.44
N ILE A 630 4.46 2.88 25.57
CA ILE A 630 5.53 2.45 26.50
C ILE A 630 6.90 3.04 26.11
N GLY A 631 7.21 3.17 24.82
CA GLY A 631 8.40 3.90 24.36
C GLY A 631 8.38 5.38 24.78
N GLY A 632 7.22 6.03 24.68
CA GLY A 632 6.98 7.43 25.08
C GLY A 632 7.29 7.75 26.54
N GLN A 633 7.13 6.80 27.46
CA GLN A 633 7.53 6.97 28.87
C GLN A 633 9.01 6.62 29.14
N THR A 634 9.68 5.91 28.22
CA THR A 634 11.00 5.32 28.49
C THR A 634 12.11 6.37 28.57
N SER A 635 11.97 7.52 27.91
CA SER A 635 12.99 8.57 27.84
C SER A 635 12.44 9.92 28.31
N PRO A 636 13.23 10.75 29.02
CA PRO A 636 12.74 12.03 29.55
C PRO A 636 12.41 13.07 28.47
N ILE A 637 12.73 12.80 27.19
CA ILE A 637 12.39 13.65 26.03
C ILE A 637 11.31 13.05 25.11
N ALA A 638 10.90 11.79 25.32
CA ALA A 638 10.06 11.06 24.36
C ALA A 638 8.57 11.44 24.35
N SER A 639 8.11 12.18 25.35
CA SER A 639 6.73 12.67 25.43
C SER A 639 6.61 13.90 26.35
N PRO A 640 5.64 14.81 26.10
CA PRO A 640 5.49 16.04 26.88
C PRO A 640 5.21 15.81 28.37
N GLN A 641 4.50 14.74 28.74
CA GLN A 641 4.23 14.41 30.14
C GLN A 641 5.51 14.18 30.96
N ASN A 642 6.57 13.60 30.35
CA ASN A 642 7.84 13.39 31.05
C ASN A 642 8.57 14.72 31.30
N LEU A 643 8.42 15.70 30.39
CA LEU A 643 8.98 17.04 30.57
C LEU A 643 8.26 17.79 31.70
N ILE A 644 6.92 17.70 31.75
CA ILE A 644 6.11 18.26 32.85
C ILE A 644 6.53 17.65 34.19
N ALA A 645 6.72 16.33 34.26
CA ALA A 645 7.20 15.65 35.47
C ALA A 645 8.53 16.21 35.98
N LEU A 646 9.49 16.47 35.09
CA LEU A 646 10.79 17.05 35.45
C LEU A 646 10.71 18.52 35.88
N GLN A 647 9.70 19.27 35.43
CA GLN A 647 9.49 20.68 35.80
C GLN A 647 8.93 20.87 37.22
N TYR A 648 8.32 19.83 37.79
CA TYR A 648 7.75 19.82 39.15
C TYR A 648 8.61 19.05 40.17
N MET A 649 9.84 18.67 39.82
CA MET A 649 10.81 18.06 40.74
C MET A 649 11.91 19.07 41.08
N ASP A 650 11.96 19.53 42.34
CA ASP A 650 13.01 20.46 42.82
C ASP A 650 14.42 19.94 42.51
N GLU A 651 14.65 18.65 42.75
CA GLU A 651 15.78 17.91 42.19
C GLU A 651 15.32 17.04 41.01
N SER A 652 15.34 17.60 39.80
CA SER A 652 15.02 16.86 38.56
C SER A 652 15.85 15.56 38.44
N VAL A 653 15.18 14.44 38.17
CA VAL A 653 15.82 13.11 38.09
C VAL A 653 16.79 13.07 36.91
N GLY A 654 18.05 12.71 37.19
CA GLY A 654 19.09 12.67 36.17
C GLY A 654 18.82 11.61 35.10
N TRP A 655 19.23 11.85 33.86
CA TRP A 655 18.99 10.94 32.72
C TRP A 655 19.31 9.47 33.00
N LEU A 656 20.41 9.19 33.72
CA LEU A 656 20.81 7.84 34.11
C LEU A 656 19.86 7.20 35.14
N GLN A 657 19.40 7.98 36.13
CA GLN A 657 18.40 7.53 37.12
C GLN A 657 17.05 7.27 36.43
N TRP A 658 16.62 8.16 35.52
CA TRP A 658 15.40 7.96 34.75
C TRP A 658 15.45 6.64 33.98
N PHE A 659 16.51 6.41 33.19
CA PHE A 659 16.68 5.16 32.44
C PHE A 659 16.83 3.92 33.33
N ALA A 660 17.47 4.03 34.50
CA ALA A 660 17.57 2.93 35.46
C ALA A 660 16.19 2.46 35.98
N ILE A 661 15.23 3.38 36.11
CA ILE A 661 13.83 3.08 36.47
C ILE A 661 13.04 2.61 35.24
N THR A 662 13.07 3.37 34.15
CA THR A 662 12.14 3.18 33.03
C THR A 662 12.51 2.05 32.09
N ILE A 663 13.79 1.73 31.87
CA ILE A 663 14.16 0.64 30.96
C ILE A 663 13.68 -0.74 31.50
N PRO A 664 13.87 -1.08 32.80
CA PRO A 664 13.27 -2.28 33.38
C PRO A 664 11.73 -2.27 33.34
N VAL A 665 11.09 -1.16 33.74
CA VAL A 665 9.62 -1.03 33.76
C VAL A 665 9.03 -1.21 32.36
N SER A 666 9.56 -0.51 31.36
CA SER A 666 9.13 -0.61 29.97
C SER A 666 9.45 -1.96 29.34
N GLY A 667 10.59 -2.57 29.67
CA GLY A 667 10.94 -3.94 29.23
C GLY A 667 9.94 -4.98 29.75
N CYS A 668 9.61 -4.94 31.04
CA CYS A 668 8.58 -5.79 31.63
C CYS A 668 7.19 -5.52 31.03
N SER A 669 6.83 -4.25 30.86
CA SER A 669 5.56 -3.83 30.25
C SER A 669 5.42 -4.34 28.81
N LEU A 670 6.48 -4.22 28.00
CA LEU A 670 6.51 -4.69 26.61
C LEU A 670 6.30 -6.21 26.50
N LEU A 671 6.92 -6.99 27.39
CA LEU A 671 6.75 -8.44 27.46
C LEU A 671 5.34 -8.83 27.91
N VAL A 672 4.75 -8.11 28.87
CA VAL A 672 3.38 -8.37 29.32
C VAL A 672 2.35 -7.98 28.25
N ILE A 673 2.52 -6.85 27.56
CA ILE A 673 1.69 -6.49 26.39
C ILE A 673 1.78 -7.57 25.32
N TRP A 674 2.98 -8.08 25.03
CA TRP A 674 3.19 -9.16 24.06
C TRP A 674 2.44 -10.44 24.45
N VAL A 675 2.48 -10.85 25.72
CA VAL A 675 1.70 -11.99 26.23
C VAL A 675 0.19 -11.73 26.14
N VAL A 676 -0.28 -10.54 26.51
CA VAL A 676 -1.70 -10.13 26.40
C VAL A 676 -2.18 -10.22 24.94
N LEU A 677 -1.39 -9.73 23.97
CA LEU A 677 -1.77 -9.79 22.56
C LEU A 677 -1.76 -11.22 22.01
N LEU A 678 -0.82 -12.07 22.42
CA LEU A 678 -0.82 -13.49 22.09
C LEU A 678 -2.00 -14.25 22.70
N TRP A 679 -2.52 -13.81 23.85
CA TRP A 679 -3.71 -14.36 24.50
C TRP A 679 -5.01 -13.91 23.83
N VAL A 680 -5.14 -12.61 23.50
CA VAL A 680 -6.35 -12.03 22.89
C VAL A 680 -6.50 -12.39 21.41
N TYR A 681 -5.44 -12.33 20.61
CA TYR A 681 -5.50 -12.53 19.14
C TYR A 681 -4.96 -13.89 18.66
N GLY A 682 -4.34 -14.66 19.57
CA GLY A 682 -3.70 -15.93 19.28
C GLY A 682 -2.31 -15.80 18.66
N SER A 683 -1.51 -16.87 18.74
CA SER A 683 -0.10 -16.88 18.30
C SER A 683 0.13 -16.97 16.77
N GLY A 684 -0.86 -16.65 15.95
CA GLY A 684 -0.77 -16.71 14.49
C GLY A 684 -0.58 -18.12 13.91
N ARG A 685 -1.04 -19.17 14.60
CA ARG A 685 -0.95 -20.57 14.13
C ARG A 685 -1.53 -20.71 12.71
N GLY A 686 -0.69 -21.14 11.78
CA GLY A 686 -1.02 -21.28 10.34
C GLY A 686 -0.47 -20.16 9.45
N VAL A 687 -0.16 -18.98 10.01
CA VAL A 687 0.40 -17.86 9.24
C VAL A 687 1.92 -18.06 9.08
N SER A 688 2.33 -18.61 7.94
CA SER A 688 3.73 -18.61 7.54
C SER A 688 4.07 -17.31 6.81
N ILE A 689 4.73 -16.37 7.50
CA ILE A 689 5.25 -15.16 6.87
C ILE A 689 6.35 -15.59 5.90
N ARG A 690 6.04 -15.59 4.59
CA ARG A 690 7.04 -15.86 3.56
C ARG A 690 8.10 -14.77 3.64
N ARG A 691 9.37 -15.16 3.81
CA ARG A 691 10.50 -14.24 3.63
C ARG A 691 10.45 -13.72 2.19
N ILE A 692 10.15 -12.43 2.04
CA ILE A 692 10.26 -11.72 0.78
C ILE A 692 11.73 -11.81 0.38
N SER A 693 12.02 -12.34 -0.80
CA SER A 693 13.40 -12.40 -1.30
C SER A 693 13.92 -10.99 -1.55
N GLU A 694 15.10 -10.70 -0.98
CA GLU A 694 15.90 -9.53 -1.31
C GLU A 694 16.10 -9.50 -2.85
N SER A 695 15.68 -8.43 -3.52
CA SER A 695 16.34 -8.04 -4.77
C SER A 695 17.54 -7.21 -4.35
N ASN A 696 18.73 -7.61 -4.80
CA ASN A 696 19.99 -7.03 -4.32
C ASN A 696 20.34 -5.75 -5.10
N ASP A 697 19.31 -4.93 -5.35
CA ASP A 697 19.38 -3.70 -6.13
C ASP A 697 20.13 -2.64 -5.31
N SER A 698 21.07 -1.94 -5.94
CA SER A 698 21.75 -0.81 -5.31
C SER A 698 20.77 0.34 -5.04
N PHE A 699 20.90 0.99 -3.88
CA PHE A 699 20.12 2.18 -3.55
C PHE A 699 20.31 3.24 -4.65
N SER A 700 19.21 3.68 -5.24
CA SER A 700 19.22 4.80 -6.19
C SER A 700 19.65 6.09 -5.49
N GLY A 701 20.32 7.00 -6.22
CA GLY A 701 20.68 8.33 -5.68
C GLY A 701 19.48 9.09 -5.09
N LEU A 702 18.29 8.89 -5.65
CA LEU A 702 17.04 9.44 -5.12
C LEU A 702 16.60 8.78 -3.80
N GLN A 703 16.82 7.47 -3.64
CA GLN A 703 16.56 6.77 -2.37
C GLN A 703 17.59 7.16 -1.31
N TYR A 704 18.85 7.42 -1.68
CA TYR A 704 19.84 8.01 -0.78
C TYR A 704 19.43 9.42 -0.32
N PHE A 705 18.94 10.28 -1.23
CA PHE A 705 18.42 11.60 -0.88
C PHE A 705 17.23 11.51 0.10
N ILE A 706 16.21 10.70 -0.20
CA ILE A 706 15.05 10.49 0.68
C ILE A 706 15.48 9.93 2.04
N SER A 707 16.40 8.98 2.06
CA SER A 707 16.95 8.41 3.31
C SER A 707 17.74 9.46 4.10
N GLY A 708 18.54 10.29 3.43
CA GLY A 708 19.31 11.38 4.02
C GLY A 708 18.43 12.45 4.65
N VAL A 709 17.39 12.91 3.96
CA VAL A 709 16.39 13.85 4.51
C VAL A 709 15.63 13.24 5.68
N THR A 710 15.26 11.96 5.59
CA THR A 710 14.58 11.23 6.68
C THR A 710 15.47 11.15 7.94
N VAL A 711 16.73 10.74 7.78
CA VAL A 711 17.69 10.65 8.90
C VAL A 711 18.02 12.04 9.44
N ALA A 712 18.18 13.06 8.60
CA ALA A 712 18.39 14.44 9.04
C ALA A 712 17.22 14.98 9.86
N THR A 713 15.97 14.72 9.45
CA THR A 713 14.77 15.12 10.21
C THR A 713 14.70 14.40 11.56
N ILE A 714 14.99 13.09 11.59
CA ILE A 714 15.04 12.30 12.83
C ILE A 714 16.12 12.82 13.79
N LEU A 715 17.33 13.11 13.28
CA LEU A 715 18.40 13.70 14.08
C LEU A 715 18.02 15.10 14.60
N LEU A 716 17.33 15.91 13.79
CA LEU A 716 16.88 17.24 14.18
C LEU A 716 15.85 17.18 15.33
N TRP A 717 14.93 16.22 15.30
CA TRP A 717 14.05 15.91 16.44
C TRP A 717 14.85 15.46 17.68
N CYS A 718 15.84 14.56 17.52
CA CYS A 718 16.69 14.13 18.65
C CYS A 718 17.54 15.26 19.27
N PHE A 719 17.79 16.35 18.55
CA PHE A 719 18.59 17.50 19.01
C PHE A 719 17.77 18.77 19.33
N GLU A 720 16.43 18.70 19.35
CA GLU A 720 15.52 19.83 19.57
C GLU A 720 15.97 20.81 20.66
N LYS A 721 16.26 20.32 21.88
CA LYS A 721 16.65 21.14 23.05
C LYS A 721 17.97 21.92 22.89
N LYS A 722 18.73 21.72 21.81
CA LYS A 722 19.90 22.54 21.45
C LYS A 722 19.62 23.54 20.32
N LEU A 723 18.50 23.37 19.61
CA LEU A 723 18.09 24.14 18.43
C LEU A 723 16.82 24.98 18.66
N GLU A 724 16.19 24.90 19.83
CA GLU A 724 15.05 25.72 20.29
C GLU A 724 15.19 27.21 19.93
N ARG A 725 16.40 27.80 20.11
CA ARG A 725 16.70 29.21 19.75
C ARG A 725 16.61 29.55 18.25
N VAL A 726 16.50 28.55 17.36
CA VAL A 726 16.50 28.70 15.90
C VAL A 726 15.24 28.11 15.27
N LEU A 727 14.76 26.97 15.78
CA LEU A 727 13.58 26.27 15.25
C LEU A 727 12.30 26.51 16.07
N GLY A 728 12.41 26.99 17.31
CA GLY A 728 11.30 27.07 18.26
C GLY A 728 10.91 25.69 18.81
N ASP A 729 10.25 24.87 18.00
CA ASP A 729 9.55 23.64 18.40
C ASP A 729 9.73 22.52 17.35
N MET A 730 9.81 21.26 17.78
CA MET A 730 9.86 20.04 16.94
C MET A 730 8.81 19.97 15.81
N GLY A 731 7.65 20.62 15.95
CA GLY A 731 6.65 20.77 14.91
C GLY A 731 7.12 21.60 13.71
N VAL A 732 8.03 22.57 13.89
CA VAL A 732 8.63 23.33 12.79
C VAL A 732 9.62 22.47 12.01
N ALA A 733 10.43 21.65 12.71
CA ALA A 733 11.31 20.67 12.08
C ALA A 733 10.55 19.68 11.19
N ALA A 734 9.31 19.33 11.55
CA ALA A 734 8.45 18.45 10.77
C ALA A 734 7.98 19.03 9.42
N ILE A 735 8.09 20.34 9.20
CA ILE A 735 7.75 21.02 7.94
C ILE A 735 8.86 20.81 6.89
N ILE A 736 10.11 20.57 7.32
CA ILE A 736 11.27 20.38 6.44
C ILE A 736 11.05 19.25 5.41
N PRO A 737 10.67 18.00 5.77
CA PRO A 737 10.39 16.96 4.77
C PRO A 737 9.20 17.29 3.86
N ILE A 738 8.25 18.13 4.30
CA ILE A 738 7.13 18.59 3.46
C ILE A 738 7.66 19.50 2.34
N ILE A 739 8.43 20.53 2.70
CA ILE A 739 9.07 21.42 1.73
C ILE A 739 10.01 20.63 0.81
N MET A 740 10.83 19.75 1.37
CA MET A 740 11.83 18.99 0.61
C MET A 740 11.20 17.98 -0.36
N PHE A 741 10.16 17.23 0.02
CA PHE A 741 9.60 16.18 -0.85
C PHE A 741 8.49 16.67 -1.78
N PHE A 742 7.65 17.62 -1.38
CA PHE A 742 6.67 18.22 -2.31
C PHE A 742 7.32 19.28 -3.20
N GLY A 743 8.26 20.08 -2.69
CA GLY A 743 8.97 21.11 -3.47
C GLY A 743 9.90 20.55 -4.56
N THR A 744 10.42 19.33 -4.38
CA THR A 744 11.20 18.62 -5.42
C THR A 744 10.35 17.72 -6.33
N GLY A 745 9.02 17.63 -6.11
CA GLY A 745 8.12 16.77 -6.88
C GLY A 745 8.25 15.26 -6.57
N ILE A 746 9.02 14.87 -5.55
CA ILE A 746 9.12 13.48 -5.06
C ILE A 746 7.75 12.98 -4.58
N LEU A 747 6.96 13.84 -3.93
CA LEU A 747 5.57 13.61 -3.60
C LEU A 747 4.65 14.52 -4.42
N SER A 748 3.52 13.98 -4.86
CA SER A 748 2.51 14.66 -5.69
C SER A 748 1.31 15.11 -4.87
N LYS A 749 0.43 15.91 -5.45
CA LYS A 749 -0.86 16.28 -4.85
C LYS A 749 -1.70 15.06 -4.45
N GLU A 750 -1.58 13.95 -5.16
CA GLU A 750 -2.30 12.70 -4.85
C GLU A 750 -1.75 12.04 -3.59
N ASP A 751 -0.41 12.03 -3.40
CA ASP A 751 0.21 11.53 -2.17
C ASP A 751 -0.27 12.33 -0.94
N PHE A 752 -0.40 13.66 -1.06
CA PHE A 752 -0.93 14.52 0.00
C PHE A 752 -2.40 14.22 0.33
N ASN A 753 -3.25 14.04 -0.69
CA ASN A 753 -4.67 13.70 -0.50
C ASN A 753 -4.88 12.30 0.14
N ASN A 754 -3.88 11.41 0.04
CA ASN A 754 -3.88 10.08 0.64
C ASN A 754 -3.40 10.06 2.10
N PHE A 755 -3.11 11.21 2.71
CA PHE A 755 -2.75 11.29 4.13
C PHE A 755 -3.94 10.96 5.04
N LEU A 756 -3.66 10.49 6.26
CA LEU A 756 -4.68 10.12 7.25
C LEU A 756 -5.26 11.37 7.93
N HIS A 757 -5.94 12.22 7.15
CA HIS A 757 -6.58 13.44 7.63
C HIS A 757 -7.59 13.17 8.77
N THR A 758 -8.23 12.00 8.79
CA THR A 758 -9.11 11.54 9.88
C THR A 758 -8.39 11.45 11.22
N VAL A 759 -7.13 11.01 11.26
CA VAL A 759 -6.28 10.99 12.47
C VAL A 759 -5.93 12.41 12.89
N LEU A 760 -5.63 13.30 11.93
CA LEU A 760 -5.32 14.70 12.21
C LEU A 760 -6.51 15.42 12.86
N PHE A 761 -7.71 15.29 12.30
CA PHE A 761 -8.93 15.85 12.90
C PHE A 761 -9.30 15.20 14.23
N LEU A 762 -9.12 13.88 14.37
CA LEU A 762 -9.30 13.17 15.65
C LEU A 762 -8.41 13.78 16.73
N ALA A 763 -7.11 13.94 16.45
CA ALA A 763 -6.12 14.50 17.35
C ALA A 763 -6.37 15.98 17.70
N MET A 764 -6.73 16.82 16.73
CA MET A 764 -7.09 18.22 16.99
C MET A 764 -8.29 18.35 17.95
N GLY A 765 -9.32 17.51 17.81
CA GLY A 765 -10.44 17.49 18.76
C GLY A 765 -10.07 16.99 20.16
N GLY A 766 -9.13 16.05 20.27
CA GLY A 766 -8.57 15.61 21.56
C GLY A 766 -7.83 16.73 22.29
N ILE A 767 -6.98 17.48 21.57
CA ILE A 767 -6.29 18.66 22.11
C ILE A 767 -7.29 19.77 22.48
N ALA A 768 -8.29 20.03 21.64
CA ALA A 768 -9.35 21.01 21.90
C ALA A 768 -10.14 20.68 23.17
N LEU A 769 -10.57 19.42 23.33
CA LEU A 769 -11.33 18.97 24.51
C LEU A 769 -10.47 19.13 25.76
N GLY A 770 -9.23 18.66 25.72
CA GLY A 770 -8.33 18.75 26.86
C GLY A 770 -7.98 20.20 27.25
N LYS A 771 -7.79 21.10 26.28
CA LYS A 771 -7.59 22.54 26.54
C LYS A 771 -8.83 23.20 27.13
N ALA A 772 -10.03 22.84 26.65
CA ALA A 772 -11.28 23.30 27.25
C ALA A 772 -11.44 22.80 28.69
N VAL A 773 -11.02 21.57 29.01
CA VAL A 773 -10.95 21.06 30.39
C VAL A 773 -10.03 21.93 31.25
N THR A 774 -8.80 22.24 30.81
CA THR A 774 -7.89 23.13 31.54
C THR A 774 -8.48 24.53 31.76
N SER A 775 -8.97 25.20 30.70
CA SER A 775 -9.50 26.57 30.77
C SER A 775 -10.84 26.69 31.55
N SER A 776 -11.60 25.60 31.70
CA SER A 776 -12.92 25.64 32.36
C SER A 776 -12.91 25.78 33.88
N GLY A 777 -11.74 25.69 34.53
CA GLY A 777 -11.63 25.55 36.00
C GLY A 777 -11.89 24.13 36.50
N LEU A 778 -12.39 23.19 35.67
CA LEU A 778 -12.73 21.83 36.08
C LEU A 778 -11.53 21.06 36.69
N LEU A 779 -10.30 21.39 36.29
CA LEU A 779 -9.10 20.80 36.90
C LEU A 779 -8.87 21.27 38.35
N GLU A 780 -9.20 22.53 38.67
CA GLU A 780 -9.08 23.11 40.02
C GLU A 780 -10.03 22.39 40.99
N SER A 781 -11.30 22.27 40.61
CA SER A 781 -12.32 21.60 41.44
C SER A 781 -12.11 20.08 41.53
N LEU A 782 -11.43 19.47 40.55
CA LEU A 782 -11.00 18.08 40.65
C LEU A 782 -9.78 17.91 41.58
N ASP A 783 -8.88 18.88 41.64
CA ASP A 783 -7.75 18.89 42.59
C ASP A 783 -8.27 18.87 44.04
N GLU A 784 -9.16 19.79 44.42
CA GLU A 784 -9.76 19.81 45.76
C GLU A 784 -10.40 18.45 46.16
N VAL A 785 -11.10 17.81 45.23
CA VAL A 785 -11.72 16.48 45.44
C VAL A 785 -10.67 15.38 45.56
N ILE A 786 -9.61 15.39 44.75
CA ILE A 786 -8.53 14.39 44.81
C ILE A 786 -7.72 14.57 46.10
N GLN A 787 -7.35 15.80 46.48
CA GLN A 787 -6.70 16.06 47.76
C GLN A 787 -7.57 15.62 48.93
N GLY A 788 -8.87 15.93 48.91
CA GLY A 788 -9.84 15.50 49.93
C GLY A 788 -9.93 13.97 50.09
N LEU A 789 -9.81 13.22 49.00
CA LEU A 789 -9.81 11.74 49.01
C LEU A 789 -8.49 11.12 49.52
N VAL A 790 -7.38 11.85 49.41
CA VAL A 790 -6.02 11.31 49.60
C VAL A 790 -5.37 11.78 50.91
N LYS A 791 -5.87 12.87 51.51
CA LYS A 791 -5.35 13.46 52.75
C LYS A 791 -5.41 12.46 53.93
N ASN A 792 -4.29 12.32 54.63
CA ASN A 792 -4.07 11.39 55.75
C ASN A 792 -3.98 9.89 55.39
N LEU A 793 -3.93 9.51 54.11
CA LEU A 793 -3.66 8.12 53.72
C LEU A 793 -2.15 7.79 53.78
N PRO A 794 -1.75 6.55 54.07
CA PRO A 794 -0.35 6.11 54.00
C PRO A 794 0.14 6.01 52.54
N LEU A 795 1.46 6.19 52.32
CA LEU A 795 2.12 6.25 51.01
C LEU A 795 1.62 5.21 49.98
N TRP A 796 1.45 3.94 50.37
CA TRP A 796 0.98 2.89 49.45
C TRP A 796 -0.48 3.06 49.01
N GLN A 797 -1.35 3.62 49.85
CA GLN A 797 -2.75 3.91 49.50
C GLN A 797 -2.85 5.20 48.67
N VAL A 798 -2.06 6.22 49.02
CA VAL A 798 -1.86 7.43 48.21
C VAL A 798 -1.42 7.06 46.79
N LEU A 799 -0.31 6.34 46.66
CA LEU A 799 0.21 5.83 45.39
C LEU A 799 -0.85 5.04 44.62
N ALA A 800 -1.52 4.06 45.25
CA ALA A 800 -2.53 3.25 44.59
C ALA A 800 -3.71 4.10 44.06
N SER A 801 -4.17 5.09 44.81
CA SER A 801 -5.23 6.01 44.36
C SER A 801 -4.77 6.88 43.18
N LEU A 802 -3.57 7.50 43.25
CA LEU A 802 -3.02 8.32 42.17
C LEU A 802 -2.78 7.51 40.89
N LEU A 803 -2.29 6.27 41.00
CA LEU A 803 -2.11 5.37 39.85
C LEU A 803 -3.46 5.01 39.18
N VAL A 804 -4.52 4.77 39.96
CA VAL A 804 -5.86 4.48 39.43
C VAL A 804 -6.50 5.72 38.82
N VAL A 805 -6.43 6.87 39.49
CA VAL A 805 -6.94 8.15 38.99
C VAL A 805 -6.23 8.57 37.71
N SER A 806 -4.89 8.45 37.66
CA SER A 806 -4.08 8.70 36.46
C SER A 806 -4.49 7.80 35.30
N LEU A 807 -4.59 6.49 35.54
CA LEU A 807 -5.03 5.52 34.53
C LEU A 807 -6.42 5.85 33.96
N VAL A 808 -7.38 6.27 34.80
CA VAL A 808 -8.73 6.65 34.36
C VAL A 808 -8.71 7.96 33.56
N ILE A 809 -8.15 9.04 34.11
CA ILE A 809 -8.18 10.37 33.49
C ILE A 809 -7.40 10.38 32.17
N ALA A 810 -6.23 9.75 32.12
CA ALA A 810 -5.42 9.65 30.91
C ALA A 810 -6.06 8.74 29.83
N THR A 811 -6.94 7.79 30.22
CA THR A 811 -7.68 6.98 29.24
C THR A 811 -8.75 7.81 28.51
N PHE A 812 -9.41 8.74 29.19
CA PHE A 812 -10.55 9.49 28.65
C PHE A 812 -10.19 10.87 28.06
N ILE A 813 -9.15 11.54 28.56
CA ILE A 813 -8.75 12.87 28.08
C ILE A 813 -7.51 12.77 27.17
N SER A 814 -6.31 12.73 27.77
CA SER A 814 -5.02 12.61 27.08
C SER A 814 -3.90 12.43 28.12
N HIS A 815 -2.87 11.65 27.80
CA HIS A 815 -1.69 11.43 28.66
C HIS A 815 -1.07 12.75 29.17
N THR A 816 -0.84 13.71 28.27
CA THR A 816 -0.22 15.00 28.60
C THR A 816 -1.04 15.81 29.60
N ILE A 817 -2.37 15.73 29.51
CA ILE A 817 -3.28 16.62 30.25
C ILE A 817 -3.64 15.99 31.60
N ALA A 818 -3.68 14.65 31.68
CA ALA A 818 -3.61 13.94 32.94
C ALA A 818 -2.32 14.25 33.71
N ALA A 819 -1.18 14.40 33.02
CA ALA A 819 0.06 14.84 33.67
C ALA A 819 -0.02 16.30 34.16
N VAL A 820 -0.53 17.25 33.34
CA VAL A 820 -0.74 18.65 33.79
C VAL A 820 -1.61 18.73 35.04
N LEU A 821 -2.69 17.93 35.14
CA LEU A 821 -3.53 17.86 36.34
C LEU A 821 -2.78 17.20 37.50
N LEU A 822 -2.25 15.99 37.33
CA LEU A 822 -1.94 15.10 38.45
C LEU A 822 -0.51 15.20 38.95
N VAL A 823 0.43 15.77 38.17
CA VAL A 823 1.81 16.00 38.63
C VAL A 823 1.88 17.03 39.76
N PRO A 824 1.22 18.21 39.68
CA PRO A 824 1.17 19.17 40.80
C PRO A 824 0.58 18.54 42.09
N ILE A 825 -0.46 17.72 41.94
CA ILE A 825 -1.13 17.04 43.06
C ILE A 825 -0.20 16.00 43.68
N ALA A 826 0.47 15.19 42.85
CA ALA A 826 1.44 14.20 43.29
C ALA A 826 2.65 14.84 44.02
N ALA A 827 3.05 16.06 43.63
CA ALA A 827 4.05 16.85 44.35
C ALA A 827 3.52 17.27 45.73
N GLN A 828 2.45 18.09 45.77
CA GLN A 828 1.88 18.63 47.02
C GLN A 828 1.51 17.54 48.04
N VAL A 829 0.88 16.45 47.57
CA VAL A 829 0.56 15.29 48.41
C VAL A 829 1.84 14.59 48.87
N GLY A 830 2.83 14.43 48.00
CA GLY A 830 4.13 13.82 48.31
C GLY A 830 4.93 14.56 49.37
N ASP A 831 4.84 15.89 49.41
CA ASP A 831 5.43 16.74 50.45
C ASP A 831 4.63 16.73 51.76
N SER A 832 3.32 16.53 51.69
CA SER A 832 2.43 16.46 52.87
C SER A 832 2.53 15.15 53.68
N LEU A 833 3.28 14.16 53.18
CA LEU A 833 3.47 12.87 53.84
C LEU A 833 4.44 12.95 55.04
N SER A 834 4.25 12.05 56.01
CA SER A 834 5.13 11.93 57.19
C SER A 834 6.58 11.57 56.85
N THR A 835 6.82 11.06 55.65
CA THR A 835 8.12 10.92 54.99
C THR A 835 7.94 11.42 53.56
N PRO A 836 8.56 12.54 53.15
CA PRO A 836 8.27 13.15 51.86
C PRO A 836 8.84 12.31 50.70
N HIS A 837 8.00 12.00 49.72
CA HIS A 837 8.35 11.26 48.50
C HIS A 837 7.69 11.88 47.24
N PRO A 838 7.83 13.20 47.00
CA PRO A 838 7.24 13.85 45.83
C PRO A 838 7.79 13.29 44.51
N ARG A 839 9.09 13.02 44.42
CA ARG A 839 9.76 12.54 43.19
C ARG A 839 9.20 11.20 42.74
N LEU A 840 9.06 10.25 43.68
CA LEU A 840 8.41 8.96 43.46
C LEU A 840 6.95 9.11 42.99
N LEU A 841 6.12 9.90 43.68
CA LEU A 841 4.71 10.05 43.32
C LEU A 841 4.52 10.75 41.96
N ILE A 842 5.27 11.82 41.67
CA ILE A 842 5.27 12.51 40.38
C ILE A 842 5.62 11.53 39.26
N MET A 843 6.73 10.80 39.42
CA MET A 843 7.23 9.90 38.37
C MET A 843 6.28 8.73 38.16
N ALA A 844 5.81 8.06 39.21
CA ALA A 844 4.86 6.96 39.12
C ALA A 844 3.54 7.39 38.45
N THR A 845 3.02 8.57 38.80
CA THR A 845 1.79 9.15 38.21
C THR A 845 1.95 9.44 36.71
N THR A 846 3.12 9.93 36.30
CA THR A 846 3.46 10.27 34.90
C THR A 846 3.62 9.02 34.02
N LEU A 847 4.29 7.99 34.54
CA LEU A 847 4.40 6.69 33.88
C LEU A 847 3.00 6.06 33.72
N ALA A 848 2.16 6.10 34.76
CA ALA A 848 0.79 5.59 34.71
C ALA A 848 -0.10 6.34 33.70
N ALA A 849 0.08 7.66 33.56
CA ALA A 849 -0.63 8.44 32.55
C ALA A 849 -0.27 7.97 31.12
N SER A 850 1.01 7.65 30.87
CA SER A 850 1.48 7.11 29.59
C SER A 850 1.04 5.67 29.35
N ALA A 851 0.84 4.89 30.41
CA ALA A 851 0.34 3.52 30.35
C ALA A 851 -1.19 3.43 30.08
N ALA A 852 -1.91 4.55 30.06
CA ALA A 852 -3.35 4.59 29.84
C ALA A 852 -3.73 4.47 28.35
N MET A 853 -3.95 3.23 27.89
CA MET A 853 -4.09 2.87 26.48
C MET A 853 -5.47 2.29 26.14
N GLY A 854 -6.48 2.57 26.96
CA GLY A 854 -7.79 1.91 26.92
C GLY A 854 -8.72 2.26 25.75
N LEU A 855 -8.55 3.41 25.10
CA LEU A 855 -9.39 3.89 23.99
C LEU A 855 -8.53 4.34 22.79
N PRO A 856 -9.10 4.48 21.57
CA PRO A 856 -8.41 5.09 20.44
C PRO A 856 -7.89 6.50 20.71
N VAL A 857 -8.59 7.28 21.56
CA VAL A 857 -8.35 8.71 21.74
C VAL A 857 -7.34 9.01 22.85
N SER A 858 -7.03 8.04 23.73
CA SER A 858 -6.16 8.24 24.91
C SER A 858 -4.75 8.78 24.56
N GLY A 859 -4.22 8.39 23.39
CA GLY A 859 -2.91 8.84 22.91
C GLY A 859 -2.70 8.64 21.40
N PHE A 860 -1.75 9.38 20.84
CA PHE A 860 -1.46 9.43 19.39
C PHE A 860 -1.15 8.06 18.72
N PRO A 861 -0.46 7.10 19.37
CA PRO A 861 -0.28 5.76 18.81
C PRO A 861 -1.61 5.01 18.60
N ASN A 862 -2.55 5.17 19.53
CA ASN A 862 -3.86 4.55 19.48
C ASN A 862 -4.74 5.18 18.38
N MET A 863 -4.71 6.51 18.25
CA MET A 863 -5.44 7.22 17.19
C MET A 863 -4.98 6.73 15.82
N THR A 864 -3.66 6.70 15.60
CA THR A 864 -3.04 6.28 14.33
C THR A 864 -3.32 4.81 14.01
N ALA A 865 -3.35 3.94 15.04
CA ALA A 865 -3.71 2.52 14.92
C ALA A 865 -5.17 2.32 14.52
N SER A 866 -6.10 3.09 15.11
CA SER A 866 -7.54 2.96 14.88
C SER A 866 -7.96 3.29 13.44
N SER A 867 -7.16 4.09 12.73
CA SER A 867 -7.38 4.47 11.33
C SER A 867 -6.46 3.72 10.34
N GLN A 868 -5.86 2.60 10.75
CA GLN A 868 -5.21 1.70 9.79
C GLN A 868 -6.26 0.83 9.10
N GLU A 869 -6.26 0.84 7.77
CA GLU A 869 -7.22 0.12 6.93
C GLU A 869 -6.54 -0.92 6.04
N ASP A 870 -7.23 -2.04 5.81
CA ASP A 870 -6.85 -3.07 4.85
C ASP A 870 -6.99 -2.55 3.41
N SER A 871 -6.39 -3.26 2.46
CA SER A 871 -6.64 -3.22 1.00
C SER A 871 -8.12 -3.30 0.59
N VAL A 872 -9.02 -3.56 1.55
CA VAL A 872 -10.47 -3.65 1.44
C VAL A 872 -11.17 -2.31 1.73
N GLY A 873 -10.50 -1.35 2.39
CA GLY A 873 -11.16 -0.17 2.97
C GLY A 873 -11.87 -0.46 4.30
N GLU A 874 -11.41 -1.48 5.03
CA GLU A 874 -11.95 -1.91 6.33
C GLU A 874 -10.89 -1.68 7.41
N ARG A 875 -11.28 -1.11 8.56
CA ARG A 875 -10.37 -0.87 9.69
C ARG A 875 -9.84 -2.18 10.27
N TYR A 876 -8.55 -2.25 10.56
CA TYR A 876 -7.94 -3.42 11.23
C TYR A 876 -8.32 -3.57 12.70
N LEU A 877 -8.79 -2.48 13.33
CA LEU A 877 -9.11 -2.40 14.76
C LEU A 877 -10.41 -1.60 14.96
N THR A 878 -11.20 -2.01 15.95
CA THR A 878 -12.43 -1.31 16.40
C THR A 878 -12.24 -0.78 17.83
N VAL A 879 -13.11 0.11 18.31
CA VAL A 879 -13.07 0.54 19.73
C VAL A 879 -13.12 -0.66 20.70
N LYS A 880 -13.82 -1.74 20.33
CA LYS A 880 -13.94 -2.98 21.12
C LYS A 880 -12.61 -3.74 21.27
N ASP A 881 -11.66 -3.54 20.36
CA ASP A 881 -10.32 -4.11 20.45
C ASP A 881 -9.46 -3.35 21.47
N PHE A 882 -9.51 -2.01 21.46
CA PHE A 882 -8.87 -1.18 22.49
C PHE A 882 -9.44 -1.45 23.90
N ILE A 883 -10.77 -1.61 24.02
CA ILE A 883 -11.38 -1.96 25.31
C ILE A 883 -10.93 -3.35 25.80
N LYS A 884 -10.72 -4.33 24.91
CA LYS A 884 -10.28 -5.69 25.29
C LYS A 884 -8.79 -5.79 25.61
N SER A 885 -7.92 -5.41 24.67
CA SER A 885 -6.46 -5.56 24.84
C SER A 885 -5.82 -4.32 25.47
N GLY A 886 -6.30 -3.12 25.12
CA GLY A 886 -5.76 -1.86 25.62
C GLY A 886 -6.00 -1.66 27.11
N VAL A 887 -7.25 -1.78 27.60
CA VAL A 887 -7.54 -1.64 29.05
C VAL A 887 -6.81 -2.69 29.88
N LEU A 888 -6.83 -3.96 29.45
CA LEU A 888 -6.10 -5.04 30.14
C LEU A 888 -4.59 -4.79 30.18
N ALA A 889 -3.99 -4.39 29.06
CA ALA A 889 -2.58 -3.99 29.02
C ALA A 889 -2.30 -2.80 29.94
N SER A 890 -3.17 -1.80 29.95
CA SER A 890 -3.00 -0.57 30.75
C SER A 890 -2.98 -0.88 32.25
N VAL A 891 -3.97 -1.65 32.75
CA VAL A 891 -4.02 -2.07 34.16
C VAL A 891 -2.77 -2.86 34.56
N LEU A 892 -2.31 -3.78 33.70
CA LEU A 892 -1.11 -4.57 33.98
C LEU A 892 0.19 -3.74 33.93
N CYS A 893 0.31 -2.78 33.01
CA CYS A 893 1.44 -1.86 32.96
C CYS A 893 1.48 -0.92 34.17
N THR A 894 0.33 -0.36 34.58
CA THR A 894 0.22 0.45 35.80
C THR A 894 0.54 -0.37 37.06
N ALA A 895 0.19 -1.66 37.10
CA ALA A 895 0.61 -2.57 38.18
C ALA A 895 2.13 -2.81 38.19
N ILE A 896 2.80 -2.92 37.03
CA ILE A 896 4.26 -3.01 36.92
C ILE A 896 4.94 -1.72 37.41
N ILE A 897 4.39 -0.55 37.04
CA ILE A 897 4.86 0.76 37.50
C ILE A 897 4.75 0.85 39.03
N GLY A 898 3.58 0.55 39.60
CA GLY A 898 3.32 0.59 41.05
C GLY A 898 4.01 -0.49 41.88
N THR A 899 4.70 -1.44 41.25
CA THR A 899 5.46 -2.50 41.95
C THR A 899 6.95 -2.42 41.59
N ILE A 900 7.35 -2.91 40.41
CA ILE A 900 8.75 -2.92 39.95
C ILE A 900 9.29 -1.49 39.84
N GLY A 901 8.51 -0.56 39.28
CA GLY A 901 8.94 0.84 39.16
C GLY A 901 9.20 1.48 40.52
N VAL A 902 8.24 1.37 41.44
CA VAL A 902 8.34 1.94 42.80
C VAL A 902 9.45 1.28 43.64
N VAL A 903 9.68 -0.03 43.52
CA VAL A 903 10.82 -0.69 44.18
C VAL A 903 12.16 -0.15 43.66
N ILE A 904 12.29 0.12 42.36
CA ILE A 904 13.52 0.71 41.79
C ILE A 904 13.64 2.19 42.19
N MET A 905 12.55 2.96 42.23
CA MET A 905 12.52 4.35 42.72
C MET A 905 13.02 4.45 44.16
N LEU A 906 12.48 3.63 45.07
CA LEU A 906 12.90 3.58 46.48
C LEU A 906 14.37 3.13 46.62
N ALA A 907 14.82 2.15 45.81
CA ALA A 907 16.22 1.71 45.81
C ALA A 907 17.21 2.76 45.26
N LEU A 908 16.71 3.77 44.55
CA LEU A 908 17.49 4.92 44.04
C LEU A 908 17.31 6.21 44.88
N GLY A 909 16.46 6.18 45.92
CA GLY A 909 16.24 7.31 46.83
C GLY A 909 15.27 8.39 46.33
N LEU A 910 14.20 8.02 45.63
CA LEU A 910 13.12 8.92 45.19
C LEU A 910 11.91 8.98 46.14
#